data_AF-A0A2V5K282-F1
#
_entry.id   AF-A0A2V5K282-F1
#
_cell.length_a   1.000
_cell.length_b   1.000
_cell.length_c   1.000
_cell.angle_alpha   90.00
_cell.angle_beta   90.00
_cell.angle_gamma   90.00
#
_symmetry.space_group_name_H-M   'P 1'
#
loop_
_entity.id
_entity.type
_entity.pdbx_description
1 polymer ?
#
loop_
_entity_poly.entity_id
_entity_poly.type
_entity_poly.pdbx_seq_one_letter_code
_entity_poly.pdbx_strand_id
1 'polypeptide(L)'
;MGARNKWAAIAVAAAIVFASTPHAQAEEAKPAIRNLAAGLDYQWSEQPEASRPDGARKLTDGKRGALNVSDPAWVGHVKGMTREVTFDLGGSKSISQIKARFLQDWPTNETLVPLTVSMYVSDDNVHWGLLTHKATQLLWGDGPPRDETYAWDGAADGIKSKPGASMAYARYVKVAFSMHTRAHTLIDEIEIAGADGKLAGAEAVPAEPVGLLPPGEATGGIRHLALFYNGHYPQGKGDWSKERIVPNISYVNRSGEPTDWMFDGVLYLGLQTPEGRGFNGSANLNDWTWYLNKTFAAGGDMDQLNAATAEVGAKLNDPAHKTKVVLMIPDPGEWMTDFGDVDGDGVSENFNASAVGAEAALCNRAKAIQWYVDQARQLWATKSYSRLELVGLYWLEEQISTSSDGPATVKAAGDIVHAANLKFFWIPHFLAYKSYMWKEVGIDAAAFQPNYFFEEMGDERLEDAANIAKRYGMSLELEFDDRMVNDGVFRERFVDYLNSGVETGLMQNGFKAYYQGNNAVYDTALSATPSTRVLYDWLYQFVKGTYQPNDSAPPEVEVRMNGQPLQSGVVVPDTENVRFTWEIQDDDGSGLVQVTAKFDGKPYAAGTEIDLNGKAGKHELSVTAAAGKTKTTSYVIEAGATASGLMKQVDEYRAGGELPNADGYRALKSHLEMMKRFEGRDEAEATKYVKGFNTALDRLRQEQGISPGAYNALKEGVYYTIGSLAQDKPAEASSVEGGLAALAAGKAVDGFPATRWASHTVDDTWFQVDLGDSVEMDTVRIDWEYARAKTFRLLVSDDKQSWRSVTSENGGRLTAQDGKNTIRFEPTKARYIRFVGIERETFYGYSFYEFGVYDLNPKAAIPAIDGLQASIGASSKRVTVEGLSMDGKLVDVNLKVVDPQGNVHDAGKATVAETGGFRIDFPLPGDLQGVYEVWATAEGMNEPAKVSFEYKSDDRTAPVTTAVVTPDRPDGRNGWYRQSVTVTLTARDEASTVTETVYSLDGGTVWHAYTGPLVFAADGTYGVSYRSTDRQGNAEAPQTIRFAVDGTGPVIAIAEPVDGRTYASADEIAAAFTAADDGSGTDEAATVARLDGRPVRAGTAVVLYELELGMHEFTVTAADLAGNIATRTVRFETAAGIDGLKALVERFRSAGRIDNKGIATSLLKKLEAGNVTGFIHEVEAQAGKHISNEAAAVLLRDARAL
;
A
#
# COMPACT_ATOMS: atom_id res chain seq x y z
N MET A 1 -24.01 -61.34 101.48
CA MET A 1 -22.88 -60.69 102.19
C MET A 1 -21.59 -61.03 101.47
N GLY A 2 -20.56 -60.17 101.59
CA GLY A 2 -19.23 -60.41 101.00
C GLY A 2 -19.06 -59.75 99.62
N ALA A 3 -17.89 -59.15 99.40
CA ALA A 3 -17.49 -58.51 98.15
C ALA A 3 -16.05 -58.91 97.80
N ARG A 4 -15.71 -58.97 96.50
CA ARG A 4 -14.40 -58.57 95.93
C ARG A 4 -14.26 -58.87 94.43
N ASN A 5 -13.49 -57.99 93.77
CA ASN A 5 -12.57 -58.20 92.65
C ASN A 5 -13.05 -58.78 91.29
N LYS A 6 -12.83 -57.94 90.27
CA LYS A 6 -12.43 -58.18 88.87
C LYS A 6 -12.27 -59.64 88.41
N TRP A 7 -12.86 -59.95 87.25
CA TRP A 7 -12.48 -61.07 86.38
C TRP A 7 -12.46 -60.65 84.91
N ALA A 8 -11.82 -61.48 84.07
CA ALA A 8 -11.74 -61.33 82.62
C ALA A 8 -11.82 -62.71 81.93
N ALA A 9 -11.98 -62.69 80.60
CA ALA A 9 -11.82 -63.81 79.65
C ALA A 9 -12.91 -64.91 79.54
N ILE A 10 -13.63 -64.86 78.41
CA ILE A 10 -13.80 -65.93 77.38
C ILE A 10 -14.36 -67.31 77.79
N ALA A 11 -15.52 -67.67 77.19
CA ALA A 11 -15.79 -68.99 76.56
C ALA A 11 -17.04 -68.92 75.63
N VAL A 12 -17.09 -69.78 74.59
CA VAL A 12 -18.02 -69.70 73.43
C VAL A 12 -18.91 -70.95 73.28
N ALA A 13 -20.19 -70.79 72.92
CA ALA A 13 -21.03 -71.67 72.07
C ALA A 13 -22.39 -70.97 71.80
N ALA A 14 -22.80 -70.60 70.58
CA ALA A 14 -23.19 -71.41 69.40
C ALA A 14 -24.59 -72.07 69.53
N ALA A 15 -25.56 -71.93 68.61
CA ALA A 15 -25.67 -71.13 67.37
C ALA A 15 -27.16 -70.65 67.19
N ILE A 16 -27.86 -70.44 66.05
CA ILE A 16 -27.75 -70.86 64.63
C ILE A 16 -28.17 -69.70 63.67
N VAL A 17 -27.55 -69.71 62.49
CA VAL A 17 -27.76 -69.03 61.19
C VAL A 17 -29.19 -68.58 60.79
N PHE A 18 -29.30 -67.35 60.28
CA PHE A 18 -29.86 -67.03 58.94
C PHE A 18 -28.97 -65.98 58.24
N ALA A 19 -29.06 -65.86 56.91
CA ALA A 19 -27.96 -65.33 56.09
C ALA A 19 -27.87 -63.79 55.98
N SER A 20 -26.63 -63.28 55.91
CA SER A 20 -26.29 -61.93 55.46
C SER A 20 -25.09 -62.00 54.49
N THR A 21 -25.18 -61.31 53.35
CA THR A 21 -24.09 -61.21 52.38
C THR A 21 -23.04 -60.20 52.87
N PRO A 22 -21.73 -60.52 52.80
CA PRO A 22 -20.69 -59.55 53.11
C PRO A 22 -20.58 -58.53 51.96
N HIS A 23 -20.73 -57.24 52.27
CA HIS A 23 -20.14 -56.21 51.42
C HIS A 23 -18.62 -56.25 51.59
N ALA A 24 -17.89 -56.52 50.51
CA ALA A 24 -16.51 -56.10 50.44
C ALA A 24 -16.46 -54.55 50.48
N GLN A 25 -15.54 -53.97 51.24
CA GLN A 25 -15.19 -52.58 51.03
C GLN A 25 -14.55 -52.48 49.64
N ALA A 26 -15.13 -51.66 48.77
CA ALA A 26 -14.45 -51.28 47.54
C ALA A 26 -13.23 -50.43 47.92
N GLU A 27 -12.05 -50.87 47.51
CA GLU A 27 -10.84 -50.04 47.53
C GLU A 27 -11.08 -48.89 46.54
N GLU A 28 -10.92 -47.63 46.98
CA GLU A 28 -11.17 -46.48 46.09
C GLU A 28 -10.19 -46.52 44.91
N ALA A 29 -10.74 -46.73 43.71
CA ALA A 29 -9.94 -46.82 42.50
C ALA A 29 -9.20 -45.50 42.26
N LYS A 30 -7.87 -45.55 42.31
CA LYS A 30 -7.01 -44.39 42.03
C LYS A 30 -7.40 -43.77 40.68
N PRO A 31 -7.57 -42.44 40.58
CA PRO A 31 -7.89 -41.79 39.31
C PRO A 31 -6.88 -42.15 38.22
N ALA A 32 -7.38 -42.69 37.11
CA ALA A 32 -6.54 -43.09 35.99
C ALA A 32 -6.16 -41.86 35.13
N ILE A 33 -4.88 -41.78 34.75
CA ILE A 33 -4.41 -40.77 33.79
C ILE A 33 -5.05 -41.05 32.42
N ARG A 34 -5.66 -40.02 31.83
CA ARG A 34 -6.33 -40.02 30.52
C ARG A 34 -6.03 -38.71 29.78
N ASN A 35 -6.29 -38.66 28.47
CA ASN A 35 -6.38 -37.36 27.80
C ASN A 35 -7.65 -36.65 28.32
N LEU A 36 -7.45 -35.52 29.00
CA LEU A 36 -8.48 -34.65 29.54
C LEU A 36 -9.10 -33.74 28.48
N ALA A 37 -8.35 -33.43 27.42
CA ALA A 37 -8.83 -32.65 26.27
C ALA A 37 -9.70 -33.46 25.29
N ALA A 38 -9.65 -34.79 25.31
CA ALA A 38 -10.31 -35.64 24.30
C ALA A 38 -11.82 -35.35 24.17
N GLY A 39 -12.23 -34.89 22.99
CA GLY A 39 -13.60 -34.51 22.65
C GLY A 39 -14.12 -33.19 23.26
N LEU A 40 -13.27 -32.40 23.93
CA LEU A 40 -13.62 -31.06 24.41
C LEU A 40 -13.60 -30.04 23.26
N ASP A 41 -14.50 -29.06 23.36
CA ASP A 41 -14.38 -27.78 22.66
C ASP A 41 -13.28 -26.91 23.31
N TYR A 42 -12.70 -26.00 22.54
CA TYR A 42 -11.65 -25.08 22.99
C TYR A 42 -11.80 -23.71 22.33
N GLN A 43 -11.09 -22.71 22.87
CA GLN A 43 -11.11 -21.33 22.38
C GLN A 43 -9.78 -20.99 21.71
N TRP A 44 -9.86 -20.50 20.47
CA TRP A 44 -8.76 -19.87 19.77
C TRP A 44 -8.68 -18.37 20.10
N SER A 45 -7.48 -17.79 20.11
CA SER A 45 -7.29 -16.33 20.12
C SER A 45 -7.76 -15.67 18.81
N GLU A 46 -7.57 -16.35 17.68
CA GLU A 46 -8.03 -15.96 16.34
C GLU A 46 -8.39 -17.24 15.57
N GLN A 47 -9.41 -17.24 14.70
CA GLN A 47 -9.84 -18.47 14.03
C GLN A 47 -8.87 -18.93 12.92
N PRO A 48 -8.66 -20.25 12.72
CA PRO A 48 -7.90 -20.79 11.59
C PRO A 48 -8.46 -20.38 10.22
N GLU A 49 -7.61 -20.44 9.18
CA GLU A 49 -7.96 -20.00 7.83
C GLU A 49 -9.27 -20.63 7.32
N ALA A 50 -10.02 -19.89 6.50
CA ALA A 50 -11.16 -20.45 5.78
C ALA A 50 -10.77 -21.63 4.84
N SER A 51 -9.50 -21.72 4.44
CA SER A 51 -8.90 -22.85 3.71
C SER A 51 -8.40 -23.99 4.62
N ARG A 52 -8.24 -23.72 5.93
CA ARG A 52 -7.79 -24.65 6.99
C ARG A 52 -8.77 -24.73 8.18
N PRO A 53 -10.10 -24.80 7.93
CA PRO A 53 -11.09 -24.50 8.95
C PRO A 53 -11.11 -25.54 10.06
N ASP A 54 -11.30 -25.08 11.29
CA ASP A 54 -11.53 -25.94 12.45
C ASP A 54 -13.03 -26.16 12.68
N GLY A 55 -13.39 -27.39 13.07
CA GLY A 55 -14.74 -27.77 13.49
C GLY A 55 -14.94 -27.65 15.00
N ALA A 56 -14.22 -26.74 15.65
CA ALA A 56 -14.09 -26.55 17.10
C ALA A 56 -13.54 -27.75 17.91
N ARG A 57 -13.16 -28.85 17.25
CA ARG A 57 -12.72 -30.11 17.88
C ARG A 57 -11.61 -30.86 17.15
N LYS A 58 -11.04 -30.34 16.05
CA LYS A 58 -10.00 -31.08 15.32
C LYS A 58 -8.74 -31.33 16.16
N LEU A 59 -8.41 -30.44 17.08
CA LEU A 59 -7.28 -30.62 18.01
C LEU A 59 -7.59 -31.59 19.17
N THR A 60 -8.77 -32.21 19.21
CA THR A 60 -9.21 -33.07 20.33
C THR A 60 -9.93 -34.36 19.93
N ASP A 61 -10.06 -34.67 18.64
CA ASP A 61 -10.89 -35.81 18.19
C ASP A 61 -10.17 -37.15 17.97
N GLY A 62 -8.83 -37.14 18.07
CA GLY A 62 -7.98 -38.34 18.04
C GLY A 62 -7.53 -38.79 16.64
N LYS A 63 -7.77 -38.00 15.59
CA LYS A 63 -7.48 -38.33 14.18
C LYS A 63 -6.24 -37.63 13.63
N ARG A 64 -5.07 -38.02 14.16
CA ARG A 64 -3.75 -37.53 13.70
C ARG A 64 -3.61 -37.49 12.18
N GLY A 65 -3.33 -36.29 11.65
CA GLY A 65 -3.10 -36.05 10.22
C GLY A 65 -1.82 -36.70 9.67
N ALA A 66 -1.86 -37.11 8.40
CA ALA A 66 -0.70 -37.61 7.68
C ALA A 66 0.34 -36.49 7.40
N LEU A 67 1.58 -36.87 7.06
CA LEU A 67 2.66 -35.94 6.67
C LEU A 67 2.47 -35.42 5.24
N ASN A 68 1.35 -34.73 5.03
CA ASN A 68 0.90 -34.16 3.76
C ASN A 68 0.15 -32.86 4.08
N VAL A 69 0.58 -31.74 3.48
CA VAL A 69 -0.08 -30.44 3.67
C VAL A 69 -1.54 -30.44 3.24
N SER A 70 -1.98 -31.33 2.35
CA SER A 70 -3.37 -31.42 1.90
C SER A 70 -4.28 -32.30 2.77
N ASP A 71 -3.79 -32.86 3.88
CA ASP A 71 -4.64 -33.63 4.80
C ASP A 71 -5.53 -32.68 5.62
N PRO A 72 -6.87 -32.85 5.61
CA PRO A 72 -7.82 -31.94 6.26
C PRO A 72 -7.85 -32.04 7.80
N ALA A 73 -7.10 -32.94 8.43
CA ALA A 73 -6.89 -32.92 9.88
C ALA A 73 -6.15 -31.65 10.32
N TRP A 74 -5.12 -31.23 9.58
CA TRP A 74 -4.33 -30.04 9.88
C TRP A 74 -5.15 -28.75 9.78
N VAL A 75 -5.20 -28.00 10.89
CA VAL A 75 -5.71 -26.63 10.98
C VAL A 75 -4.57 -25.66 11.19
N GLY A 76 -4.80 -24.37 10.96
CA GLY A 76 -3.81 -23.33 11.26
C GLY A 76 -4.01 -22.04 10.48
N HIS A 77 -2.97 -21.22 10.46
CA HIS A 77 -3.01 -19.84 9.99
C HIS A 77 -1.89 -19.57 8.98
N VAL A 78 -2.00 -18.48 8.22
CA VAL A 78 -0.86 -17.88 7.49
C VAL A 78 -0.48 -16.54 8.12
N LYS A 79 0.77 -16.42 8.59
CA LYS A 79 1.30 -15.20 9.25
C LYS A 79 0.46 -14.73 10.45
N GLY A 80 0.50 -13.43 10.75
CA GLY A 80 -0.20 -12.80 11.89
C GLY A 80 0.54 -12.90 13.22
N MET A 81 -0.19 -12.60 14.30
CA MET A 81 0.29 -12.57 15.69
C MET A 81 0.42 -13.98 16.31
N THR A 82 1.08 -14.09 17.47
CA THR A 82 1.05 -15.31 18.32
C THR A 82 -0.36 -15.91 18.40
N ARG A 83 -0.47 -17.22 18.17
CA ARG A 83 -1.73 -17.95 18.30
C ARG A 83 -1.81 -18.63 19.66
N GLU A 84 -2.97 -18.57 20.30
CA GLU A 84 -3.21 -19.24 21.59
C GLU A 84 -4.47 -20.13 21.51
N VAL A 85 -4.36 -21.37 22.01
CA VAL A 85 -5.47 -22.34 22.14
C VAL A 85 -5.71 -22.62 23.62
N THR A 86 -6.95 -22.39 24.08
CA THR A 86 -7.34 -22.43 25.50
C THR A 86 -8.44 -23.46 25.76
N PHE A 87 -8.22 -24.30 26.76
CA PHE A 87 -9.09 -25.42 27.14
C PHE A 87 -9.65 -25.21 28.55
N ASP A 88 -10.97 -25.32 28.72
CA ASP A 88 -11.61 -25.43 30.04
C ASP A 88 -11.87 -26.90 30.36
N LEU A 89 -11.20 -27.43 31.39
CA LEU A 89 -11.37 -28.83 31.81
C LEU A 89 -12.64 -29.05 32.67
N GLY A 90 -13.46 -28.00 32.88
CA GLY A 90 -14.72 -28.04 33.64
C GLY A 90 -14.56 -27.99 35.16
N GLY A 91 -13.34 -27.69 35.64
CA GLY A 91 -12.96 -27.66 37.05
C GLY A 91 -11.50 -28.09 37.23
N SER A 92 -10.87 -27.76 38.36
CA SER A 92 -9.44 -28.01 38.56
C SER A 92 -9.09 -29.52 38.62
N LYS A 93 -8.06 -29.92 37.88
CA LYS A 93 -7.60 -31.31 37.72
C LYS A 93 -6.09 -31.42 37.85
N SER A 94 -5.60 -32.64 38.06
CA SER A 94 -4.17 -32.95 38.03
C SER A 94 -3.72 -33.18 36.59
N ILE A 95 -2.82 -32.34 36.08
CA ILE A 95 -2.30 -32.37 34.71
C ILE A 95 -0.84 -32.83 34.78
N SER A 96 -0.52 -33.97 34.18
CA SER A 96 0.81 -34.59 34.21
C SER A 96 1.63 -34.36 32.95
N GLN A 97 0.98 -34.12 31.80
CA GLN A 97 1.67 -33.89 30.54
C GLN A 97 0.78 -33.06 29.60
N ILE A 98 1.38 -32.19 28.80
CA ILE A 98 0.71 -31.50 27.68
C ILE A 98 1.54 -31.75 26.43
N LYS A 99 0.91 -32.03 25.29
CA LYS A 99 1.55 -32.09 23.97
C LYS A 99 0.81 -31.24 22.94
N ALA A 100 1.52 -30.68 21.98
CA ALA A 100 0.97 -30.06 20.78
C ALA A 100 1.85 -30.42 19.57
N ARG A 101 1.25 -30.88 18.47
CA ARG A 101 1.96 -31.39 17.28
C ARG A 101 1.76 -30.48 16.07
N PHE A 102 2.86 -30.19 15.37
CA PHE A 102 2.90 -29.26 14.23
C PHE A 102 3.57 -29.92 13.01
N LEU A 103 3.20 -29.47 11.80
CA LEU A 103 3.76 -29.94 10.52
C LEU A 103 4.88 -29.01 10.01
N GLN A 104 5.85 -29.58 9.28
CA GLN A 104 6.75 -28.89 8.36
C GLN A 104 6.72 -29.59 6.99
N ASP A 105 6.72 -28.81 5.90
CA ASP A 105 6.76 -29.31 4.52
C ASP A 105 8.10 -29.06 3.81
N TRP A 106 8.26 -29.65 2.63
CA TRP A 106 9.46 -29.57 1.79
C TRP A 106 9.14 -30.07 0.36
N PRO A 107 9.75 -29.51 -0.71
CA PRO A 107 10.75 -28.42 -0.75
C PRO A 107 10.17 -27.01 -0.70
N THR A 108 8.85 -26.89 -0.68
CA THR A 108 8.10 -25.63 -0.62
C THR A 108 8.47 -24.75 0.59
N ASN A 109 8.59 -25.34 1.79
CA ASN A 109 8.73 -24.60 3.05
C ASN A 109 7.60 -23.57 3.26
N GLU A 110 6.43 -23.83 2.66
CA GLU A 110 5.20 -23.05 2.81
C GLU A 110 4.53 -23.32 4.17
N THR A 111 4.91 -24.40 4.86
CA THR A 111 4.48 -24.75 6.22
C THR A 111 5.69 -25.01 7.12
N LEU A 112 5.79 -24.27 8.23
CA LEU A 112 6.88 -24.41 9.20
C LEU A 112 6.33 -24.56 10.63
N VAL A 113 7.01 -25.40 11.43
CA VAL A 113 6.75 -25.52 12.87
C VAL A 113 7.12 -24.22 13.60
N PRO A 114 6.39 -23.83 14.67
CA PRO A 114 6.64 -22.57 15.38
C PRO A 114 8.02 -22.55 16.04
N LEU A 115 8.73 -21.42 15.99
CA LEU A 115 10.05 -21.29 16.63
C LEU A 115 10.01 -21.48 18.15
N THR A 116 8.90 -21.14 18.81
CA THR A 116 8.65 -21.42 20.23
C THR A 116 7.20 -21.78 20.49
N VAL A 117 6.99 -22.83 21.30
CA VAL A 117 5.70 -23.16 21.92
C VAL A 117 5.80 -22.95 23.43
N SER A 118 4.81 -22.30 24.01
CA SER A 118 4.68 -22.03 25.44
C SER A 118 3.42 -22.70 26.00
N MET A 119 3.51 -23.27 27.20
CA MET A 119 2.40 -23.98 27.83
C MET A 119 2.12 -23.40 29.22
N TYR A 120 0.85 -23.11 29.49
CA TYR A 120 0.38 -22.45 30.71
C TYR A 120 -0.84 -23.16 31.31
N VAL A 121 -1.09 -22.87 32.59
CA VAL A 121 -2.29 -23.27 33.32
C VAL A 121 -2.89 -22.11 34.11
N SER A 122 -4.19 -22.18 34.40
CA SER A 122 -4.91 -21.19 35.21
C SER A 122 -6.07 -21.84 35.96
N ASP A 123 -6.52 -21.25 37.08
CA ASP A 123 -7.77 -21.62 37.75
C ASP A 123 -8.97 -20.71 37.35
N ASP A 124 -8.72 -19.56 36.73
CA ASP A 124 -9.72 -18.52 36.44
C ASP A 124 -9.75 -18.00 34.99
N ASN A 125 -8.87 -18.50 34.12
CA ASN A 125 -8.70 -18.11 32.71
C ASN A 125 -8.09 -16.71 32.49
N VAL A 126 -7.72 -16.00 33.56
CA VAL A 126 -7.15 -14.63 33.51
C VAL A 126 -5.70 -14.64 33.98
N HIS A 127 -5.42 -15.28 35.11
CA HIS A 127 -4.09 -15.34 35.71
C HIS A 127 -3.40 -16.65 35.32
N TRP A 128 -2.33 -16.55 34.52
CA TRP A 128 -1.67 -17.71 33.89
C TRP A 128 -0.32 -18.03 34.52
N GLY A 129 -0.17 -19.26 35.02
CA GLY A 129 1.10 -19.81 35.50
C GLY A 129 1.82 -20.57 34.38
N LEU A 130 3.10 -20.27 34.18
CA LEU A 130 3.96 -20.93 33.19
C LEU A 130 4.30 -22.36 33.62
N LEU A 131 4.23 -23.29 32.67
CA LEU A 131 4.80 -24.64 32.80
C LEU A 131 6.13 -24.73 32.04
N THR A 132 6.17 -24.32 30.78
CA THR A 132 7.38 -24.37 29.96
C THR A 132 7.34 -23.47 28.72
N HIS A 133 8.51 -23.15 28.20
CA HIS A 133 8.74 -22.73 26.83
C HIS A 133 9.64 -23.78 26.17
N LYS A 134 9.35 -24.17 24.92
CA LYS A 134 10.13 -25.14 24.14
C LYS A 134 10.41 -24.56 22.76
N ALA A 135 11.69 -24.50 22.39
CA ALA A 135 12.14 -24.12 21.06
C ALA A 135 12.07 -25.29 20.08
N THR A 136 11.82 -25.00 18.79
CA THR A 136 11.85 -26.00 17.70
C THR A 136 13.17 -26.77 17.65
N GLN A 137 13.12 -28.09 17.49
CA GLN A 137 14.28 -28.90 17.10
C GLN A 137 14.34 -29.05 15.57
N LEU A 138 13.23 -28.84 14.87
CA LEU A 138 13.16 -28.78 13.40
C LEU A 138 13.34 -27.33 12.90
N LEU A 139 14.60 -26.92 12.81
CA LEU A 139 14.99 -25.66 12.18
C LEU A 139 14.81 -25.70 10.64
N TRP A 140 15.00 -24.55 9.99
CA TRP A 140 14.81 -24.41 8.55
C TRP A 140 15.88 -25.24 7.81
N GLY A 141 15.47 -26.21 6.98
CA GLY A 141 16.42 -27.04 6.25
C GLY A 141 15.85 -28.35 5.73
N ASP A 142 16.54 -28.88 4.72
CA ASP A 142 16.17 -30.00 3.86
C ASP A 142 15.71 -31.28 4.59
N GLY A 143 14.74 -31.97 4.00
CA GLY A 143 14.27 -33.28 4.47
C GLY A 143 12.92 -33.68 3.87
N PRO A 144 12.44 -34.92 4.06
CA PRO A 144 11.04 -35.23 3.78
C PRO A 144 10.11 -34.43 4.72
N PRO A 145 8.84 -34.16 4.31
CA PRO A 145 7.81 -33.62 5.20
C PRO A 145 7.73 -34.39 6.52
N ARG A 146 7.62 -33.65 7.63
CA ARG A 146 7.88 -34.13 8.99
C ARG A 146 7.09 -33.34 10.02
N ASP A 147 6.91 -33.91 11.20
CA ASP A 147 6.20 -33.29 12.33
C ASP A 147 7.08 -33.14 13.57
N GLU A 148 6.80 -32.12 14.38
CA GLU A 148 7.38 -31.96 15.72
C GLU A 148 6.27 -31.94 16.77
N THR A 149 6.48 -32.65 17.87
CA THR A 149 5.57 -32.65 19.03
C THR A 149 6.24 -31.97 20.21
N TYR A 150 5.82 -30.74 20.49
CA TYR A 150 6.24 -29.97 21.66
C TYR A 150 5.52 -30.54 22.86
N ALA A 151 6.24 -30.79 23.96
CA ALA A 151 5.67 -31.40 25.15
C ALA A 151 6.20 -30.77 26.44
N TRP A 152 5.32 -30.61 27.43
CA TRP A 152 5.68 -30.49 28.84
C TRP A 152 5.37 -31.81 29.52
N ASP A 153 6.33 -32.38 30.24
CA ASP A 153 6.13 -33.55 31.09
C ASP A 153 6.46 -33.21 32.54
N GLY A 154 5.45 -33.18 33.41
CA GLY A 154 5.64 -32.77 34.80
C GLY A 154 6.61 -33.66 35.59
N ALA A 155 6.82 -34.92 35.19
CA ALA A 155 7.79 -35.80 35.86
C ALA A 155 9.25 -35.56 35.41
N ALA A 156 9.46 -34.90 34.26
CA ALA A 156 10.80 -34.60 33.72
C ALA A 156 11.16 -33.10 33.79
N ASP A 157 10.23 -32.22 33.40
CA ASP A 157 10.38 -30.76 33.43
C ASP A 157 10.07 -30.16 34.82
N GLY A 158 9.14 -30.77 35.55
CA GLY A 158 8.65 -30.26 36.84
C GLY A 158 7.89 -28.93 36.73
N ILE A 159 7.83 -28.20 37.85
CA ILE A 159 7.27 -26.84 37.95
C ILE A 159 8.31 -25.95 38.63
N LYS A 160 8.85 -24.96 37.91
CA LYS A 160 9.95 -24.08 38.41
C LYS A 160 9.66 -23.43 39.76
N SER A 161 8.43 -22.98 39.97
CA SER A 161 7.96 -22.32 41.21
C SER A 161 7.58 -23.29 42.34
N LYS A 162 7.59 -24.61 42.10
CA LYS A 162 7.29 -25.68 43.05
C LYS A 162 8.26 -26.87 42.88
N PRO A 163 9.54 -26.74 43.27
CA PRO A 163 10.52 -27.82 43.14
C PRO A 163 10.03 -29.13 43.78
N GLY A 164 10.04 -30.22 43.01
CA GLY A 164 9.55 -31.54 43.44
C GLY A 164 8.06 -31.81 43.19
N ALA A 165 7.27 -30.83 42.72
CA ALA A 165 5.97 -31.09 42.13
C ALA A 165 6.13 -31.74 40.74
N SER A 166 5.32 -32.75 40.44
CA SER A 166 5.40 -33.56 39.22
C SER A 166 4.13 -33.50 38.35
N MET A 167 3.13 -32.74 38.78
CA MET A 167 1.91 -32.43 38.03
C MET A 167 1.46 -31.01 38.38
N ALA A 168 0.76 -30.34 37.46
CA ALA A 168 0.06 -29.09 37.74
C ALA A 168 -1.35 -29.40 38.29
N TYR A 169 -1.88 -28.52 39.13
CA TYR A 169 -3.28 -28.58 39.57
C TYR A 169 -3.99 -27.28 39.18
N ALA A 170 -4.85 -27.34 38.17
CA ALA A 170 -5.50 -26.18 37.56
C ALA A 170 -6.74 -26.55 36.75
N ARG A 171 -7.62 -25.58 36.44
CA ARG A 171 -8.84 -25.76 35.63
C ARG A 171 -8.63 -25.59 34.13
N TYR A 172 -7.84 -24.60 33.75
CA TYR A 172 -7.62 -24.19 32.36
C TYR A 172 -6.21 -24.53 31.92
N VAL A 173 -6.05 -24.85 30.64
CA VAL A 173 -4.76 -25.08 29.98
C VAL A 173 -4.69 -24.20 28.74
N LYS A 174 -3.53 -23.59 28.48
CA LYS A 174 -3.30 -22.79 27.27
C LYS A 174 -1.99 -23.18 26.59
N VAL A 175 -2.06 -23.38 25.28
CA VAL A 175 -0.89 -23.57 24.39
C VAL A 175 -0.78 -22.34 23.51
N ALA A 176 0.35 -21.64 23.58
CA ALA A 176 0.63 -20.44 22.79
C ALA A 176 1.84 -20.69 21.88
N PHE A 177 1.79 -20.28 20.60
CA PHE A 177 2.86 -20.55 19.64
C PHE A 177 3.12 -19.39 18.67
N SER A 178 4.40 -19.16 18.38
CA SER A 178 4.90 -18.09 17.51
C SER A 178 4.56 -18.34 16.03
N MET A 179 4.01 -17.35 15.33
CA MET A 179 3.78 -17.41 13.88
C MET A 179 5.03 -17.02 13.07
N HIS A 180 5.14 -17.54 11.85
CA HIS A 180 6.17 -17.16 10.88
C HIS A 180 5.72 -15.98 10.01
N THR A 181 6.65 -15.08 9.67
CA THR A 181 6.41 -13.89 8.80
C THR A 181 6.05 -14.24 7.36
N ARG A 182 6.35 -15.47 6.93
CA ARG A 182 6.29 -15.91 5.52
C ARG A 182 5.68 -17.29 5.25
N ALA A 183 5.26 -18.03 6.26
CA ALA A 183 4.81 -19.42 6.12
C ALA A 183 3.52 -19.68 6.91
N HIS A 184 2.81 -20.75 6.55
CA HIS A 184 1.78 -21.35 7.39
C HIS A 184 2.40 -21.97 8.64
N THR A 185 1.63 -21.96 9.73
CA THR A 185 1.88 -22.84 10.88
C THR A 185 0.65 -23.72 11.06
N LEU A 186 0.82 -25.01 10.81
CA LEU A 186 -0.24 -26.02 10.86
C LEU A 186 -0.05 -26.92 12.09
N ILE A 187 -1.15 -27.19 12.78
CA ILE A 187 -1.24 -27.91 14.05
C ILE A 187 -2.35 -28.97 13.99
N ASP A 188 -2.12 -30.09 14.67
CA ASP A 188 -2.99 -31.27 14.75
C ASP A 188 -2.76 -31.97 16.09
N GLU A 189 -3.84 -32.37 16.79
CA GLU A 189 -3.86 -32.92 18.15
C GLU A 189 -3.14 -32.12 19.27
N ILE A 190 -3.92 -31.72 20.28
CA ILE A 190 -3.41 -31.28 21.59
C ILE A 190 -3.83 -32.30 22.65
N GLU A 191 -2.84 -33.02 23.20
CA GLU A 191 -3.06 -34.03 24.24
C GLU A 191 -2.79 -33.43 25.63
N ILE A 192 -3.77 -33.44 26.53
CA ILE A 192 -3.62 -32.99 27.92
C ILE A 192 -3.76 -34.21 28.82
N ALA A 193 -2.66 -34.88 29.17
CA ALA A 193 -2.72 -36.06 30.04
C ALA A 193 -2.90 -35.65 31.50
N GLY A 194 -3.86 -36.26 32.19
CA GLY A 194 -4.11 -36.00 33.61
C GLY A 194 -5.29 -36.79 34.17
N ALA A 195 -5.74 -36.44 35.38
CA ALA A 195 -6.86 -37.08 36.06
C ALA A 195 -7.68 -36.10 36.92
N ASP A 196 -8.94 -36.45 37.15
CA ASP A 196 -9.87 -35.68 37.97
C ASP A 196 -9.48 -35.65 39.45
N GLY A 197 -9.59 -34.48 40.10
CA GLY A 197 -9.17 -34.24 41.48
C GLY A 197 -7.67 -33.92 41.63
N LYS A 198 -7.22 -33.67 42.88
CA LYS A 198 -5.81 -33.37 43.21
C LYS A 198 -5.06 -34.65 43.60
N LEU A 199 -4.14 -35.09 42.76
CA LEU A 199 -3.24 -36.24 43.00
C LEU A 199 -2.03 -35.84 43.84
N ALA A 200 -1.37 -36.83 44.44
CA ALA A 200 -0.07 -36.63 45.09
C ALA A 200 0.98 -36.21 44.05
N GLY A 201 1.70 -35.12 44.32
CA GLY A 201 2.64 -34.50 43.38
C GLY A 201 2.04 -33.41 42.48
N ALA A 202 0.71 -33.25 42.47
CA ALA A 202 0.05 -32.14 41.78
C ALA A 202 0.07 -30.87 42.63
N GLU A 203 0.48 -29.73 42.08
CA GLU A 203 0.43 -28.44 42.78
C GLU A 203 -0.07 -27.28 41.91
N ALA A 204 -0.70 -26.30 42.56
CA ALA A 204 -1.17 -25.09 41.90
C ALA A 204 0.03 -24.23 41.46
N VAL A 205 0.00 -23.79 40.20
CA VAL A 205 1.04 -22.96 39.60
C VAL A 205 0.67 -21.49 39.82
N PRO A 206 1.51 -20.69 40.51
CA PRO A 206 1.27 -19.26 40.63
C PRO A 206 1.37 -18.59 39.24
N ALA A 207 0.54 -17.58 39.00
CA ALA A 207 0.64 -16.77 37.81
C ALA A 207 1.96 -15.98 37.79
N GLU A 208 2.55 -15.82 36.61
CA GLU A 208 3.76 -15.01 36.45
C GLU A 208 3.43 -13.52 36.27
N PRO A 209 4.27 -12.59 36.76
CA PRO A 209 4.07 -11.16 36.56
C PRO A 209 4.37 -10.79 35.10
N VAL A 210 3.32 -10.76 34.27
CA VAL A 210 3.38 -10.33 32.86
C VAL A 210 3.57 -8.81 32.79
N GLY A 211 4.62 -8.35 32.11
CA GLY A 211 4.92 -6.92 31.99
C GLY A 211 6.25 -6.65 31.31
N LEU A 212 6.42 -5.44 30.79
CA LEU A 212 7.69 -4.98 30.20
C LEU A 212 8.73 -4.77 31.31
N LEU A 213 10.01 -5.07 31.02
CA LEU A 213 11.10 -4.88 31.99
C LEU A 213 11.24 -3.39 32.35
N PRO A 214 11.00 -2.98 33.62
CA PRO A 214 11.12 -1.59 34.00
C PRO A 214 12.59 -1.17 34.14
N PRO A 215 12.90 0.13 33.99
CA PRO A 215 14.24 0.64 34.27
C PRO A 215 14.57 0.51 35.75
N GLY A 216 15.76 0.00 36.08
CA GLY A 216 16.13 -0.33 37.45
C GLY A 216 17.52 -0.96 37.54
N GLU A 217 17.77 -1.76 38.58
CA GLU A 217 19.10 -2.35 38.80
C GLU A 217 19.57 -3.22 37.62
N ALA A 218 18.66 -4.02 37.05
CA ALA A 218 18.92 -4.85 35.88
C ALA A 218 19.42 -4.05 34.66
N THR A 219 18.91 -2.83 34.46
CA THR A 219 19.30 -1.95 33.34
C THR A 219 20.44 -0.99 33.72
N GLY A 220 21.12 -1.19 34.86
CA GLY A 220 22.10 -0.23 35.38
C GLY A 220 21.52 1.16 35.66
N GLY A 221 20.20 1.25 35.83
CA GLY A 221 19.46 2.52 35.92
C GLY A 221 19.29 3.26 34.60
N ILE A 222 19.56 2.63 33.45
CA ILE A 222 19.21 3.17 32.12
C ILE A 222 17.68 3.12 31.94
N ARG A 223 17.11 4.21 31.41
CA ARG A 223 15.72 4.28 30.93
C ARG A 223 15.63 4.24 29.41
N HIS A 224 16.56 4.92 28.73
CA HIS A 224 16.59 5.11 27.29
C HIS A 224 18.01 4.84 26.76
N LEU A 225 18.20 3.70 26.09
CA LEU A 225 19.47 3.22 25.55
C LEU A 225 19.54 3.49 24.04
N ALA A 226 20.37 4.45 23.62
CA ALA A 226 20.56 4.76 22.21
C ALA A 226 21.67 3.90 21.59
N LEU A 227 21.40 3.27 20.43
CA LEU A 227 22.41 2.49 19.69
C LEU A 227 23.25 3.41 18.79
N PHE A 228 24.55 3.46 19.03
CA PHE A 228 25.53 4.22 18.26
C PHE A 228 26.42 3.25 17.48
N TYR A 229 26.03 2.95 16.24
CA TYR A 229 26.80 2.06 15.36
C TYR A 229 28.15 2.69 14.99
N ASN A 230 29.26 2.15 15.50
CA ASN A 230 30.61 2.70 15.38
C ASN A 230 31.67 1.78 14.74
N GLY A 231 31.22 0.71 14.08
CA GLY A 231 32.06 -0.14 13.20
C GLY A 231 32.59 0.60 11.96
N HIS A 232 33.27 -0.14 11.07
CA HIS A 232 33.80 0.44 9.84
C HIS A 232 32.69 0.59 8.78
N TYR A 233 32.34 1.84 8.46
CA TYR A 233 31.31 2.16 7.47
C TYR A 233 31.80 3.24 6.49
N PRO A 234 31.25 3.30 5.25
CA PRO A 234 31.60 4.30 4.26
C PRO A 234 31.53 5.74 4.80
N GLN A 235 32.43 6.60 4.30
CA GLN A 235 32.51 8.03 4.62
C GLN A 235 32.73 8.35 6.12
N GLY A 236 33.09 7.36 6.95
CA GLY A 236 33.24 7.56 8.39
C GLY A 236 31.90 7.68 9.13
N LYS A 237 30.79 7.15 8.60
CA LYS A 237 29.48 7.17 9.29
C LYS A 237 29.55 6.58 10.71
N GLY A 238 30.49 5.64 10.96
CA GLY A 238 30.76 5.07 12.28
C GLY A 238 31.57 5.93 13.25
N ASP A 239 32.06 7.12 12.86
CA ASP A 239 32.89 7.97 13.72
C ASP A 239 32.03 9.03 14.40
N TRP A 240 31.75 8.85 15.69
CA TRP A 240 30.79 9.67 16.43
C TRP A 240 31.47 10.92 17.00
N SER A 241 31.40 12.03 16.26
CA SER A 241 31.85 13.34 16.78
C SER A 241 30.90 13.87 17.85
N LYS A 242 31.43 14.72 18.74
CA LYS A 242 30.68 15.41 19.79
C LYS A 242 29.38 16.05 19.26
N GLU A 243 29.43 16.66 18.08
CA GLU A 243 28.30 17.36 17.43
C GLU A 243 27.18 16.39 17.05
N ARG A 244 27.49 15.16 16.60
CA ARG A 244 26.50 14.10 16.33
C ARG A 244 25.90 13.54 17.62
N ILE A 245 26.67 13.53 18.70
CA ILE A 245 26.28 12.98 20.00
C ILE A 245 25.36 13.93 20.78
N VAL A 246 25.60 15.24 20.76
CA VAL A 246 24.83 16.23 21.54
C VAL A 246 23.30 16.12 21.39
N PRO A 247 22.69 16.07 20.19
CA PRO A 247 21.23 15.97 20.05
C PRO A 247 20.66 14.59 20.42
N ASN A 248 21.50 13.59 20.67
CA ASN A 248 21.08 12.28 21.17
C ASN A 248 20.97 12.26 22.70
N ILE A 249 22.02 12.72 23.40
CA ILE A 249 22.01 12.76 24.87
C ILE A 249 21.20 13.95 25.44
N SER A 250 20.89 14.95 24.62
CA SER A 250 20.12 16.13 25.01
C SER A 250 19.13 16.58 23.95
N TYR A 251 18.01 17.14 24.37
CA TYR A 251 17.05 17.78 23.48
C TYR A 251 17.53 19.19 23.11
N VAL A 252 17.81 19.41 21.83
CA VAL A 252 18.29 20.70 21.32
C VAL A 252 17.18 21.59 20.75
N ASN A 253 17.27 22.90 20.99
CA ASN A 253 16.38 23.89 20.39
C ASN A 253 16.66 24.07 18.88
N ARG A 254 15.90 24.95 18.19
CA ARG A 254 16.08 25.24 16.75
C ARG A 254 17.41 25.96 16.40
N SER A 255 18.20 26.37 17.40
CA SER A 255 19.56 26.89 17.23
C SER A 255 20.65 25.81 17.47
N GLY A 256 20.25 24.56 17.73
CA GLY A 256 21.17 23.47 18.08
C GLY A 256 21.68 23.48 19.52
N GLU A 257 21.14 24.34 20.41
CA GLU A 257 21.59 24.40 21.81
C GLU A 257 20.83 23.41 22.70
N PRO A 258 21.51 22.67 23.60
CA PRO A 258 20.86 21.79 24.59
C PRO A 258 19.89 22.53 25.52
N THR A 259 18.73 21.93 25.78
CA THR A 259 17.68 22.47 26.66
C THR A 259 17.12 21.50 27.70
N ASP A 260 17.23 20.19 27.50
CA ASP A 260 16.96 19.15 28.52
C ASP A 260 17.78 17.88 28.21
N TRP A 261 17.90 16.95 29.16
CA TRP A 261 18.46 15.61 28.92
C TRP A 261 17.44 14.71 28.20
N MET A 262 17.95 13.87 27.29
CA MET A 262 17.17 12.98 26.42
C MET A 262 17.54 11.51 26.68
N PHE A 263 18.46 10.90 25.91
CA PHE A 263 18.91 9.53 26.15
C PHE A 263 19.93 9.45 27.30
N ASP A 264 19.67 8.61 28.31
CA ASP A 264 20.49 8.50 29.53
C ASP A 264 21.51 7.34 29.50
N GLY A 265 21.40 6.46 28.50
CA GLY A 265 22.38 5.42 28.18
C GLY A 265 22.73 5.38 26.68
N VAL A 266 23.97 4.99 26.38
CA VAL A 266 24.47 4.78 25.02
C VAL A 266 25.07 3.38 24.90
N LEU A 267 24.67 2.62 23.88
CA LEU A 267 25.26 1.36 23.46
C LEU A 267 26.14 1.59 22.23
N TYR A 268 27.44 1.39 22.36
CA TYR A 268 28.35 1.34 21.22
C TYR A 268 28.53 -0.09 20.71
N LEU A 269 28.29 -0.27 19.41
CA LEU A 269 28.39 -1.54 18.69
C LEU A 269 28.82 -1.34 17.24
N GLY A 270 29.41 -2.34 16.60
CA GLY A 270 29.85 -2.30 15.22
C GLY A 270 29.63 -3.65 14.53
N LEU A 271 29.11 -3.63 13.30
CA LEU A 271 28.82 -4.85 12.55
C LEU A 271 30.01 -5.30 11.68
N GLN A 272 30.79 -4.36 11.14
CA GLN A 272 31.84 -4.64 10.14
C GLN A 272 33.21 -4.07 10.52
N THR A 273 34.27 -4.76 10.07
CA THR A 273 35.68 -4.39 10.27
C THR A 273 36.27 -3.76 8.98
N PRO A 274 37.42 -3.06 9.02
CA PRO A 274 38.08 -2.51 7.83
C PRO A 274 38.44 -3.57 6.78
N GLU A 275 38.61 -4.82 7.21
CA GLU A 275 38.93 -5.97 6.36
C GLU A 275 37.65 -6.65 5.80
N GLY A 276 36.49 -6.00 5.95
CA GLY A 276 35.19 -6.47 5.45
C GLY A 276 34.54 -7.60 6.26
N ARG A 277 35.24 -8.17 7.26
CA ARG A 277 34.73 -9.22 8.15
C ARG A 277 33.62 -8.68 9.05
N GLY A 278 32.72 -9.56 9.48
CA GLY A 278 31.58 -9.24 10.34
C GLY A 278 31.82 -9.68 11.80
N PHE A 279 31.43 -8.83 12.75
CA PHE A 279 31.54 -9.12 14.19
C PHE A 279 30.53 -10.18 14.70
N ASN A 280 29.67 -10.68 13.80
CA ASN A 280 28.87 -11.89 13.95
C ASN A 280 29.69 -13.16 13.60
N GLY A 281 30.69 -13.47 14.43
CA GLY A 281 31.40 -14.77 14.36
C GLY A 281 32.43 -14.95 13.25
N SER A 282 32.77 -13.90 12.50
CA SER A 282 33.82 -13.94 11.46
C SER A 282 35.01 -13.00 11.70
N ALA A 283 34.89 -12.06 12.63
CA ALA A 283 35.96 -11.15 13.05
C ALA A 283 36.93 -11.83 14.05
N ASN A 284 38.23 -11.67 13.83
CA ASN A 284 39.28 -12.33 14.63
C ASN A 284 39.92 -11.36 15.65
N LEU A 285 40.93 -11.83 16.40
CA LEU A 285 41.60 -11.06 17.44
C LEU A 285 42.14 -9.69 16.97
N ASN A 286 42.60 -9.57 15.71
CA ASN A 286 43.07 -8.29 15.16
C ASN A 286 41.91 -7.32 14.93
N ASP A 287 40.74 -7.82 14.49
CA ASP A 287 39.53 -7.02 14.31
C ASP A 287 38.97 -6.53 15.66
N TRP A 288 38.95 -7.40 16.67
CA TRP A 288 38.52 -7.09 18.03
C TRP A 288 39.46 -6.06 18.67
N THR A 289 40.77 -6.24 18.49
CA THR A 289 41.81 -5.28 18.89
C THR A 289 41.65 -3.94 18.16
N TRP A 290 41.34 -3.94 16.86
CA TRP A 290 41.07 -2.72 16.10
C TRP A 290 39.84 -1.97 16.66
N TYR A 291 38.74 -2.66 16.91
CA TYR A 291 37.50 -2.06 17.41
C TYR A 291 37.69 -1.35 18.76
N LEU A 292 38.36 -2.01 19.70
CA LEU A 292 38.70 -1.42 20.99
C LEU A 292 39.63 -0.21 20.84
N ASN A 293 40.71 -0.34 20.05
CA ASN A 293 41.64 0.77 19.81
C ASN A 293 40.98 1.97 19.10
N LYS A 294 40.00 1.74 18.23
CA LYS A 294 39.22 2.78 17.55
C LYS A 294 38.26 3.48 18.52
N THR A 295 37.47 2.70 19.26
CA THR A 295 36.47 3.20 20.23
C THR A 295 37.12 4.01 21.35
N PHE A 296 38.29 3.56 21.84
CA PHE A 296 39.08 4.24 22.87
C PHE A 296 40.22 5.10 22.30
N ALA A 297 40.23 5.45 21.01
CA ALA A 297 41.28 6.31 20.42
C ALA A 297 41.35 7.68 21.10
N ALA A 298 42.49 8.37 21.00
CA ALA A 298 42.59 9.77 21.42
C ALA A 298 41.77 10.66 20.47
N GLY A 299 40.69 11.26 20.98
CA GLY A 299 39.67 11.94 20.17
C GLY A 299 38.68 11.01 19.45
N GLY A 300 38.71 9.70 19.76
CA GLY A 300 37.74 8.71 19.25
C GLY A 300 36.41 8.74 20.01
N ASP A 301 35.51 7.81 19.68
CA ASP A 301 34.09 7.81 20.10
C ASP A 301 33.88 8.08 21.61
N MET A 302 34.65 7.42 22.48
CA MET A 302 34.56 7.60 23.93
C MET A 302 35.03 8.99 24.42
N ASP A 303 36.07 9.54 23.81
CA ASP A 303 36.56 10.89 24.13
C ASP A 303 35.53 11.95 23.69
N GLN A 304 34.88 11.72 22.54
CA GLN A 304 33.82 12.56 21.98
C GLN A 304 32.55 12.52 22.84
N LEU A 305 32.10 11.33 23.28
CA LEU A 305 30.95 11.20 24.20
C LEU A 305 31.23 11.89 25.54
N ASN A 306 32.42 11.68 26.13
CA ASN A 306 32.81 12.36 27.37
C ASN A 306 32.85 13.90 27.20
N ALA A 307 33.26 14.40 26.04
CA ALA A 307 33.21 15.84 25.72
C ALA A 307 31.78 16.36 25.53
N ALA A 308 30.91 15.62 24.85
CA ALA A 308 29.50 15.98 24.64
C ALA A 308 28.75 16.07 25.98
N THR A 309 28.90 15.06 26.84
CA THR A 309 28.29 15.05 28.18
C THR A 309 28.83 16.19 29.06
N ALA A 310 30.12 16.56 28.92
CA ALA A 310 30.67 17.73 29.60
C ALA A 310 30.02 19.06 29.17
N GLU A 311 29.78 19.22 27.86
CA GLU A 311 29.20 20.43 27.28
C GLU A 311 27.71 20.56 27.60
N VAL A 312 26.94 19.48 27.44
CA VAL A 312 25.52 19.44 27.82
C VAL A 312 25.36 19.70 29.32
N GLY A 313 26.13 19.04 30.18
CA GLY A 313 26.08 19.27 31.63
C GLY A 313 26.42 20.71 32.02
N ALA A 314 27.34 21.36 31.30
CA ALA A 314 27.63 22.78 31.51
C ALA A 314 26.48 23.70 31.02
N LYS A 315 25.83 23.39 29.90
CA LYS A 315 24.68 24.13 29.36
C LYS A 315 23.43 24.01 30.24
N LEU A 316 23.15 22.80 30.74
CA LEU A 316 21.95 22.49 31.54
C LEU A 316 22.14 22.75 33.05
N ASN A 317 23.30 23.27 33.47
CA ASN A 317 23.66 23.48 34.88
C ASN A 317 23.63 22.17 35.72
N ASP A 318 23.89 21.03 35.09
CA ASP A 318 24.23 19.75 35.73
C ASP A 318 25.67 19.34 35.36
N PRO A 319 26.70 20.05 35.88
CA PRO A 319 28.10 19.73 35.63
C PRO A 319 28.59 18.51 36.45
N ALA A 320 27.68 17.72 37.02
CA ALA A 320 27.97 16.46 37.72
C ALA A 320 27.48 15.23 36.93
N HIS A 321 26.66 15.43 35.90
CA HIS A 321 26.06 14.38 35.10
C HIS A 321 27.04 13.33 34.56
N LYS A 322 26.54 12.11 34.39
CA LYS A 322 27.21 11.03 33.69
C LYS A 322 26.27 10.30 32.72
N THR A 323 26.68 10.19 31.46
CA THR A 323 26.02 9.32 30.50
C THR A 323 26.45 7.88 30.77
N LYS A 324 25.48 6.96 30.86
CA LYS A 324 25.75 5.54 31.07
C LYS A 324 26.19 4.90 29.75
N VAL A 325 27.16 4.00 29.80
CA VAL A 325 27.75 3.36 28.62
C VAL A 325 27.61 1.85 28.72
N VAL A 326 27.16 1.26 27.61
CA VAL A 326 27.20 -0.18 27.31
C VAL A 326 28.09 -0.37 26.09
N LEU A 327 28.94 -1.39 26.07
CA LEU A 327 29.80 -1.72 24.93
C LEU A 327 29.45 -3.13 24.42
N MET A 328 29.48 -3.36 23.11
CA MET A 328 29.27 -4.71 22.58
C MET A 328 30.37 -5.68 23.03
N ILE A 329 29.99 -6.94 23.22
CA ILE A 329 30.83 -8.14 23.12
C ILE A 329 30.56 -8.71 21.71
N PRO A 330 31.56 -8.79 20.82
CA PRO A 330 31.38 -9.40 19.51
C PRO A 330 31.12 -10.91 19.65
N ASP A 331 30.41 -11.51 18.69
CA ASP A 331 30.28 -12.96 18.67
C ASP A 331 31.61 -13.60 18.21
N PRO A 332 32.19 -14.55 18.96
CA PRO A 332 33.33 -15.33 18.52
C PRO A 332 32.98 -16.32 17.39
N GLY A 333 31.71 -16.72 17.24
CA GLY A 333 31.27 -17.72 16.26
C GLY A 333 31.69 -19.15 16.63
N GLU A 334 31.26 -20.12 15.82
CA GLU A 334 31.40 -21.56 16.17
C GLU A 334 32.31 -22.36 15.21
N TRP A 335 32.88 -21.71 14.19
CA TRP A 335 33.54 -22.40 13.08
C TRP A 335 34.98 -21.94 12.83
N MET A 336 35.42 -20.84 13.45
CA MET A 336 36.75 -20.28 13.26
C MET A 336 37.85 -21.21 13.81
N THR A 337 38.86 -21.49 13.00
CA THR A 337 39.95 -22.43 13.35
C THR A 337 41.25 -21.74 13.81
N ASP A 338 41.31 -20.43 13.68
CA ASP A 338 42.47 -19.57 13.94
C ASP A 338 41.96 -18.16 14.28
N PHE A 339 41.62 -17.92 15.55
CA PHE A 339 41.12 -16.63 16.03
C PHE A 339 42.26 -15.67 16.42
N GLY A 340 43.35 -16.22 16.94
CA GLY A 340 44.46 -15.52 17.60
C GLY A 340 44.72 -16.10 19.00
N ASP A 341 45.95 -15.97 19.48
CA ASP A 341 46.38 -16.32 20.83
C ASP A 341 45.94 -15.23 21.82
N VAL A 342 45.03 -15.53 22.76
CA VAL A 342 44.53 -14.53 23.73
C VAL A 342 45.11 -14.64 25.15
N ASP A 343 45.75 -15.75 25.52
CA ASP A 343 46.34 -15.92 26.87
C ASP A 343 47.88 -15.97 26.89
N GLY A 344 48.52 -16.01 25.71
CA GLY A 344 49.95 -15.90 25.52
C GLY A 344 50.70 -17.24 25.59
N ASP A 345 50.02 -18.38 25.46
CA ASP A 345 50.66 -19.70 25.47
C ASP A 345 51.38 -20.08 24.14
N GLY A 346 51.12 -19.32 23.06
CA GLY A 346 51.69 -19.52 21.73
C GLY A 346 50.81 -20.34 20.78
N VAL A 347 49.60 -20.72 21.19
CA VAL A 347 48.58 -21.41 20.38
C VAL A 347 47.44 -20.44 20.05
N SER A 348 46.91 -20.53 18.83
CA SER A 348 45.74 -19.73 18.42
C SER A 348 44.43 -20.40 18.84
N GLU A 349 43.51 -19.62 19.40
CA GLU A 349 42.19 -20.11 19.80
C GLU A 349 41.41 -20.67 18.59
N ASN A 350 40.90 -21.89 18.76
CA ASN A 350 40.11 -22.60 17.74
C ASN A 350 38.73 -22.91 18.33
N PHE A 351 37.69 -22.36 17.70
CA PHE A 351 36.29 -22.47 18.12
C PHE A 351 35.55 -23.62 17.41
N ASN A 352 36.17 -24.26 16.43
CA ASN A 352 35.53 -25.29 15.62
C ASN A 352 35.47 -26.61 16.40
N ALA A 353 34.28 -26.95 16.91
CA ALA A 353 34.06 -28.16 17.71
C ALA A 353 34.42 -29.46 16.96
N SER A 354 34.43 -29.47 15.61
CA SER A 354 34.88 -30.63 14.81
C SER A 354 36.40 -30.79 14.77
N ALA A 355 37.17 -29.74 15.09
CA ALA A 355 38.63 -29.74 15.08
C ALA A 355 39.23 -30.00 16.48
N VAL A 356 38.65 -29.42 17.54
CA VAL A 356 39.17 -29.52 18.92
C VAL A 356 38.25 -30.21 19.92
N GLY A 357 37.01 -30.53 19.54
CA GLY A 357 35.97 -31.04 20.44
C GLY A 357 35.16 -29.92 21.11
N ALA A 358 33.89 -30.21 21.42
CA ALA A 358 32.93 -29.22 21.94
C ALA A 358 33.39 -28.51 23.22
N GLU A 359 33.91 -29.25 24.20
CA GLU A 359 34.40 -28.69 25.47
C GLU A 359 35.56 -27.69 25.26
N ALA A 360 36.54 -28.05 24.44
CA ALA A 360 37.65 -27.16 24.11
C ALA A 360 37.19 -25.94 23.29
N ALA A 361 36.30 -26.15 22.31
CA ALA A 361 35.71 -25.06 21.51
C ALA A 361 34.90 -24.07 22.37
N LEU A 362 34.14 -24.55 23.35
CA LEU A 362 33.42 -23.71 24.31
C LEU A 362 34.40 -22.94 25.23
N CYS A 363 35.41 -23.61 25.77
CA CYS A 363 36.45 -22.97 26.59
C CYS A 363 37.23 -21.90 25.83
N ASN A 364 37.60 -22.15 24.57
CA ASN A 364 38.31 -21.19 23.73
C ASN A 364 37.46 -19.94 23.42
N ARG A 365 36.16 -20.12 23.14
CA ARG A 365 35.22 -19.00 23.00
C ARG A 365 35.11 -18.18 24.29
N ALA A 366 35.06 -18.84 25.44
CA ALA A 366 35.07 -18.19 26.75
C ALA A 366 36.39 -17.44 27.02
N LYS A 367 37.57 -17.98 26.64
CA LYS A 367 38.85 -17.24 26.70
C LYS A 367 38.77 -15.92 25.91
N ALA A 368 38.30 -15.97 24.67
CA ALA A 368 38.24 -14.80 23.78
C ALA A 368 37.31 -13.71 24.34
N ILE A 369 36.15 -14.11 24.88
CA ILE A 369 35.21 -13.19 25.55
C ILE A 369 35.85 -12.60 26.82
N GLN A 370 36.49 -13.40 27.67
CA GLN A 370 37.19 -12.92 28.87
C GLN A 370 38.28 -11.90 28.52
N TRP A 371 39.12 -12.20 27.51
CA TRP A 371 40.14 -11.29 27.01
C TRP A 371 39.55 -9.95 26.59
N TYR A 372 38.47 -9.96 25.82
CA TYR A 372 37.82 -8.74 25.34
C TYR A 372 37.26 -7.89 26.48
N VAL A 373 36.60 -8.53 27.46
CA VAL A 373 36.07 -7.86 28.64
C VAL A 373 37.18 -7.23 29.47
N ASP A 374 38.31 -7.91 29.67
CA ASP A 374 39.43 -7.34 30.42
C ASP A 374 40.16 -6.23 29.65
N GLN A 375 40.33 -6.34 28.32
CA GLN A 375 40.88 -5.25 27.52
C GLN A 375 39.98 -4.00 27.56
N ALA A 376 38.66 -4.16 27.40
CA ALA A 376 37.70 -3.06 27.49
C ALA A 376 37.75 -2.36 28.87
N ARG A 377 37.83 -3.13 29.96
CA ARG A 377 37.95 -2.61 31.34
C ARG A 377 39.30 -1.94 31.60
N GLN A 378 40.40 -2.49 31.07
CA GLN A 378 41.73 -1.91 31.18
C GLN A 378 41.83 -0.55 30.46
N LEU A 379 41.32 -0.47 29.24
CA LEU A 379 41.24 0.77 28.45
C LEU A 379 40.36 1.81 29.16
N TRP A 380 39.18 1.42 29.65
CA TRP A 380 38.30 2.29 30.42
C TRP A 380 38.98 2.88 31.66
N ALA A 381 39.62 2.03 32.47
CA ALA A 381 40.32 2.45 33.67
C ALA A 381 41.49 3.40 33.35
N THR A 382 42.26 3.10 32.30
CA THR A 382 43.38 3.94 31.85
C THR A 382 42.93 5.30 31.35
N LYS A 383 41.76 5.39 30.70
CA LYS A 383 41.17 6.65 30.23
C LYS A 383 40.53 7.49 31.33
N SER A 384 39.96 6.85 32.37
CA SER A 384 39.39 7.54 33.55
C SER A 384 38.37 8.65 33.20
N TYR A 385 37.41 8.34 32.33
CA TYR A 385 36.39 9.29 31.87
C TYR A 385 35.59 9.91 33.03
N SER A 386 35.64 11.24 33.13
CA SER A 386 35.00 11.98 34.23
C SER A 386 33.49 12.16 34.03
N ARG A 387 32.98 12.04 32.80
CA ARG A 387 31.57 12.24 32.42
C ARG A 387 30.82 10.97 32.04
N LEU A 388 31.44 9.81 32.16
CA LEU A 388 30.85 8.55 31.75
C LEU A 388 30.82 7.53 32.89
N GLU A 389 29.97 6.52 32.73
CA GLU A 389 29.84 5.38 33.63
C GLU A 389 29.62 4.11 32.81
N LEU A 390 30.59 3.19 32.81
CA LEU A 390 30.45 1.87 32.19
C LEU A 390 29.55 1.02 33.10
N VAL A 391 28.31 0.79 32.68
CA VAL A 391 27.31 0.04 33.47
C VAL A 391 27.10 -1.38 32.98
N GLY A 392 27.44 -1.67 31.73
CA GLY A 392 27.15 -2.97 31.13
C GLY A 392 27.91 -3.30 29.86
N LEU A 393 27.64 -4.52 29.39
CA LEU A 393 28.13 -5.07 28.13
C LEU A 393 26.97 -5.74 27.39
N TYR A 394 27.00 -5.70 26.06
CA TYR A 394 25.90 -6.12 25.17
C TYR A 394 26.30 -7.33 24.33
N TRP A 395 25.50 -8.40 24.31
CA TRP A 395 25.75 -9.54 23.43
C TRP A 395 25.34 -9.22 21.98
N LEU A 396 26.29 -9.29 21.04
CA LEU A 396 26.05 -8.81 19.67
C LEU A 396 25.18 -9.72 18.79
N GLU A 397 25.26 -11.05 18.94
CA GLU A 397 24.43 -11.95 18.14
C GLU A 397 22.98 -11.90 18.65
N GLU A 398 22.05 -11.50 17.78
CA GLU A 398 20.64 -11.19 18.10
C GLU A 398 19.79 -12.47 18.35
N GLN A 399 20.41 -13.65 18.38
CA GLN A 399 19.81 -14.96 18.66
C GLN A 399 20.75 -15.83 19.51
N ILE A 400 20.24 -16.86 20.17
CA ILE A 400 21.11 -17.88 20.81
C ILE A 400 21.32 -19.00 19.79
N SER A 401 22.58 -19.40 19.54
CA SER A 401 22.89 -20.33 18.44
C SER A 401 22.04 -21.60 18.42
N THR A 402 21.79 -22.05 17.20
CA THR A 402 21.13 -23.29 16.82
C THR A 402 21.87 -24.54 17.30
N SER A 403 23.16 -24.44 17.61
CA SER A 403 23.98 -25.53 18.15
C SER A 403 23.53 -26.00 19.55
N SER A 404 24.10 -27.13 19.99
CA SER A 404 24.02 -27.62 21.37
C SER A 404 24.66 -26.65 22.37
N ASP A 405 25.71 -25.96 21.93
CA ASP A 405 26.64 -25.22 22.79
C ASP A 405 26.28 -23.74 22.91
N GLY A 406 25.48 -23.20 21.97
CA GLY A 406 25.05 -21.80 21.94
C GLY A 406 24.58 -21.24 23.29
N PRO A 407 23.64 -21.89 24.00
CA PRO A 407 23.21 -21.46 25.33
C PRO A 407 24.33 -21.45 26.37
N ALA A 408 25.31 -22.36 26.26
CA ALA A 408 26.46 -22.43 27.15
C ALA A 408 27.47 -21.31 26.86
N THR A 409 27.68 -20.95 25.58
CA THR A 409 28.53 -19.81 25.19
C THR A 409 27.97 -18.49 25.71
N VAL A 410 26.67 -18.23 25.52
CA VAL A 410 26.02 -17.01 26.04
C VAL A 410 26.02 -16.99 27.57
N LYS A 411 25.81 -18.15 28.23
CA LYS A 411 25.93 -18.24 29.68
C LYS A 411 27.36 -17.94 30.18
N ALA A 412 28.38 -18.46 29.51
CA ALA A 412 29.77 -18.15 29.86
C ALA A 412 30.06 -16.65 29.72
N ALA A 413 29.53 -15.99 28.69
CA ALA A 413 29.60 -14.53 28.55
C ALA A 413 28.93 -13.82 29.74
N GLY A 414 27.73 -14.22 30.15
CA GLY A 414 27.03 -13.67 31.32
C GLY A 414 27.83 -13.81 32.62
N ASP A 415 28.36 -15.01 32.90
CA ASP A 415 29.18 -15.27 34.08
C ASP A 415 30.45 -14.37 34.12
N ILE A 416 31.07 -14.12 32.95
CA ILE A 416 32.22 -13.21 32.79
C ILE A 416 31.82 -11.74 33.02
N VAL A 417 30.69 -11.29 32.47
CA VAL A 417 30.16 -9.91 32.63
C VAL A 417 29.79 -9.63 34.09
N HIS A 418 29.21 -10.62 34.79
CA HIS A 418 28.91 -10.50 36.22
C HIS A 418 30.17 -10.52 37.09
N ALA A 419 31.18 -11.34 36.75
CA ALA A 419 32.49 -11.31 37.41
C ALA A 419 33.22 -9.96 37.21
N ALA A 420 32.93 -9.26 36.11
CA ALA A 420 33.40 -7.89 35.86
C ALA A 420 32.68 -6.80 36.70
N ASN A 421 31.60 -7.15 37.41
CA ASN A 421 30.66 -6.26 38.08
C ASN A 421 29.99 -5.28 37.09
N LEU A 422 29.49 -5.82 35.98
CA LEU A 422 28.73 -5.11 34.94
C LEU A 422 27.40 -5.84 34.69
N LYS A 423 26.43 -5.16 34.07
CA LYS A 423 25.14 -5.73 33.66
C LYS A 423 25.19 -6.25 32.22
N PHE A 424 24.53 -7.36 31.93
CA PHE A 424 24.55 -8.01 30.62
C PHE A 424 23.28 -7.67 29.83
N PHE A 425 23.44 -7.06 28.65
CA PHE A 425 22.36 -6.55 27.79
C PHE A 425 22.19 -7.38 26.52
N TRP A 426 20.97 -7.41 25.97
CA TRP A 426 20.68 -8.08 24.69
C TRP A 426 19.49 -7.44 23.97
N ILE A 427 19.48 -7.52 22.64
CA ILE A 427 18.39 -7.05 21.77
C ILE A 427 18.09 -8.18 20.77
N PRO A 428 17.18 -9.10 21.12
CA PRO A 428 16.78 -10.18 20.22
C PRO A 428 15.76 -9.72 19.16
N HIS A 429 16.05 -10.05 17.90
CA HIS A 429 15.13 -9.85 16.77
C HIS A 429 13.84 -10.68 16.89
N PHE A 430 12.78 -10.36 16.14
CA PHE A 430 11.44 -10.94 16.35
C PHE A 430 11.41 -12.47 16.21
N LEU A 431 12.24 -13.02 15.32
CA LEU A 431 12.38 -14.46 15.08
C LEU A 431 13.62 -15.07 15.79
N ALA A 432 14.19 -14.39 16.77
CA ALA A 432 15.39 -14.82 17.49
C ALA A 432 15.20 -16.19 18.16
N TYR A 433 15.99 -17.17 17.71
CA TYR A 433 15.91 -18.53 18.22
C TYR A 433 16.27 -18.60 19.72
N LYS A 434 15.47 -19.38 20.47
CA LYS A 434 15.56 -19.54 21.93
C LYS A 434 15.45 -18.23 22.75
N SER A 435 14.94 -17.13 22.20
CA SER A 435 14.91 -15.81 22.87
C SER A 435 14.32 -15.80 24.29
N TYR A 436 13.34 -16.65 24.58
CA TYR A 436 12.79 -16.86 25.92
C TYR A 436 13.83 -17.29 26.99
N MET A 437 14.96 -17.87 26.60
CA MET A 437 16.01 -18.37 27.49
C MET A 437 16.90 -17.28 28.09
N TRP A 438 16.73 -16.01 27.74
CA TRP A 438 17.67 -14.91 28.09
C TRP A 438 18.06 -14.86 29.58
N LYS A 439 17.11 -15.05 30.50
CA LYS A 439 17.36 -15.10 31.95
C LYS A 439 18.15 -16.34 32.38
N GLU A 440 17.96 -17.47 31.69
CA GLU A 440 18.64 -18.74 31.97
C GLU A 440 20.12 -18.71 31.53
N VAL A 441 20.44 -17.92 30.51
CA VAL A 441 21.80 -17.63 30.06
C VAL A 441 22.42 -16.37 30.70
N GLY A 442 21.78 -15.82 31.74
CA GLY A 442 22.37 -14.78 32.60
C GLY A 442 22.30 -13.35 32.09
N ILE A 443 21.49 -13.04 31.06
CA ILE A 443 21.26 -11.66 30.60
C ILE A 443 20.41 -10.91 31.65
N ASP A 444 20.83 -9.71 32.06
CA ASP A 444 20.11 -8.86 33.02
C ASP A 444 18.98 -8.07 32.34
N ALA A 445 19.21 -7.56 31.12
CA ALA A 445 18.28 -6.67 30.43
C ALA A 445 18.16 -7.00 28.94
N ALA A 446 16.97 -7.47 28.53
CA ALA A 446 16.64 -7.76 27.14
C ALA A 446 15.57 -6.80 26.59
N ALA A 447 15.78 -6.27 25.39
CA ALA A 447 14.82 -5.44 24.65
C ALA A 447 14.47 -6.12 23.31
N PHE A 448 13.28 -6.70 23.20
CA PHE A 448 12.82 -7.43 22.03
C PHE A 448 12.54 -6.47 20.86
N GLN A 449 13.02 -6.81 19.67
CA GLN A 449 12.97 -5.96 18.49
C GLN A 449 11.83 -6.42 17.55
N PRO A 450 10.80 -5.59 17.27
CA PRO A 450 9.68 -5.98 16.42
C PRO A 450 10.00 -6.27 14.94
N ASN A 451 11.10 -5.71 14.41
CA ASN A 451 11.47 -5.67 12.98
C ASN A 451 10.44 -4.99 12.04
N TYR A 452 9.37 -4.41 12.58
CA TYR A 452 8.29 -3.76 11.83
C TYR A 452 8.78 -2.60 10.95
N PHE A 453 9.83 -1.87 11.37
CA PHE A 453 10.41 -0.81 10.54
C PHE A 453 10.94 -1.37 9.21
N PHE A 454 11.43 -2.61 9.18
CA PHE A 454 12.15 -3.21 8.05
C PHE A 454 11.33 -4.21 7.23
N GLU A 455 10.47 -5.03 7.86
CA GLU A 455 9.69 -6.08 7.18
C GLU A 455 8.36 -5.56 6.61
N GLU A 456 7.85 -6.16 5.53
CA GLU A 456 6.53 -5.84 4.98
C GLU A 456 5.42 -6.60 5.72
N MET A 457 4.83 -5.94 6.71
CA MET A 457 3.81 -6.46 7.63
C MET A 457 2.82 -5.37 8.03
N GLY A 458 1.69 -5.77 8.63
CA GLY A 458 0.77 -4.86 9.30
C GLY A 458 1.26 -4.44 10.69
N ASP A 459 0.61 -3.42 11.24
CA ASP A 459 0.93 -2.78 12.52
C ASP A 459 0.65 -3.68 13.74
N GLU A 460 -0.14 -4.75 13.59
CA GLU A 460 -0.38 -5.76 14.63
C GLU A 460 0.92 -6.45 15.11
N ARG A 461 1.99 -6.40 14.30
CA ARG A 461 3.34 -6.81 14.68
C ARG A 461 3.85 -6.06 15.91
N LEU A 462 3.58 -4.77 16.06
CA LEU A 462 4.04 -3.99 17.22
C LEU A 462 3.37 -4.47 18.52
N GLU A 463 2.07 -4.79 18.48
CA GLU A 463 1.36 -5.32 19.63
C GLU A 463 1.80 -6.74 19.98
N ASP A 464 1.97 -7.64 19.00
CA ASP A 464 2.45 -9.01 19.25
C ASP A 464 3.87 -9.01 19.80
N ALA A 465 4.76 -8.16 19.27
CA ALA A 465 6.11 -7.99 19.81
C ALA A 465 6.06 -7.50 21.27
N ALA A 466 5.20 -6.53 21.59
CA ALA A 466 5.00 -6.08 22.97
C ALA A 466 4.44 -7.20 23.87
N ASN A 467 3.54 -8.04 23.37
CA ASN A 467 2.96 -9.13 24.12
C ASN A 467 3.95 -10.30 24.31
N ILE A 468 4.81 -10.58 23.33
CA ILE A 468 5.96 -11.50 23.45
C ILE A 468 6.97 -10.96 24.48
N ALA A 469 7.31 -9.68 24.43
CA ALA A 469 8.21 -9.04 25.39
C ALA A 469 7.66 -9.15 26.82
N LYS A 470 6.39 -8.76 27.04
CA LYS A 470 5.69 -8.90 28.34
C LYS A 470 5.64 -10.37 28.82
N ARG A 471 5.45 -11.33 27.91
CA ARG A 471 5.38 -12.78 28.17
C ARG A 471 6.71 -13.36 28.63
N TYR A 472 7.84 -12.91 28.09
CA TYR A 472 9.19 -13.33 28.54
C TYR A 472 9.83 -12.37 29.57
N GLY A 473 9.11 -11.30 29.93
CA GLY A 473 9.53 -10.24 30.87
C GLY A 473 10.67 -9.36 30.37
N MET A 474 10.82 -9.25 29.04
CA MET A 474 11.73 -8.32 28.34
C MET A 474 11.10 -6.92 28.28
N SER A 475 11.80 -5.93 27.73
CA SER A 475 11.16 -4.73 27.18
C SER A 475 11.24 -4.72 25.64
N LEU A 476 11.16 -3.57 24.98
CA LEU A 476 11.23 -3.42 23.53
C LEU A 476 12.36 -2.50 23.04
N GLU A 477 12.81 -2.74 21.81
CA GLU A 477 13.47 -1.74 20.98
C GLU A 477 12.46 -0.94 20.14
N LEU A 478 12.79 0.32 19.89
CA LEU A 478 12.09 1.22 18.98
C LEU A 478 13.00 1.50 17.76
N GLU A 479 12.56 1.11 16.57
CA GLU A 479 13.40 1.05 15.35
C GLU A 479 13.05 2.15 14.35
N PHE A 480 14.05 2.94 13.93
CA PHE A 480 13.94 3.91 12.84
C PHE A 480 15.30 4.25 12.22
N ASP A 481 15.33 4.89 11.04
CA ASP A 481 16.55 5.48 10.47
C ASP A 481 16.28 6.65 9.50
N ASP A 482 17.35 7.18 8.92
CA ASP A 482 17.43 8.27 7.94
C ASP A 482 16.31 8.22 6.84
N ARG A 483 15.74 7.05 6.50
CA ARG A 483 14.67 6.88 5.52
C ARG A 483 13.37 7.60 5.89
N MET A 484 13.02 7.69 7.18
CA MET A 484 11.76 8.31 7.66
C MET A 484 11.64 9.81 7.33
N VAL A 485 12.72 10.44 6.86
CA VAL A 485 12.77 11.84 6.42
C VAL A 485 12.30 12.02 4.97
N ASN A 486 12.43 10.98 4.12
CA ASN A 486 12.27 11.09 2.67
C ASN A 486 11.30 10.07 2.06
N ASP A 487 10.86 9.08 2.84
CA ASP A 487 9.93 8.04 2.40
C ASP A 487 8.74 7.96 3.37
N GLY A 488 7.52 8.02 2.81
CA GLY A 488 6.27 8.05 3.58
C GLY A 488 6.03 6.79 4.41
N VAL A 489 6.41 5.61 3.90
CA VAL A 489 6.16 4.33 4.58
C VAL A 489 7.05 4.20 5.81
N PHE A 490 8.32 4.63 5.72
CA PHE A 490 9.22 4.66 6.87
C PHE A 490 8.87 5.79 7.85
N ARG A 491 8.22 6.88 7.39
CA ARG A 491 7.68 7.92 8.28
C ARG A 491 6.48 7.41 9.09
N GLU A 492 5.53 6.75 8.44
CA GLU A 492 4.38 6.10 9.09
C GLU A 492 4.85 5.12 10.15
N ARG A 493 5.71 4.16 9.77
CA ARG A 493 6.24 3.14 10.67
C ARG A 493 6.83 3.75 11.94
N PHE A 494 7.64 4.80 11.81
CA PHE A 494 8.18 5.51 12.98
C PHE A 494 7.07 6.09 13.88
N VAL A 495 6.02 6.71 13.32
CA VAL A 495 4.85 7.18 14.08
C VAL A 495 4.12 6.00 14.74
N ASP A 496 3.95 4.88 14.05
CA ASP A 496 3.29 3.68 14.58
C ASP A 496 4.06 3.09 15.79
N TYR A 497 5.40 3.06 15.76
CA TYR A 497 6.22 2.72 16.93
C TYR A 497 5.98 3.66 18.12
N LEU A 498 5.72 4.96 17.89
CA LEU A 498 5.39 5.90 18.96
C LEU A 498 3.95 5.66 19.47
N ASN A 499 2.96 5.52 18.59
CA ASN A 499 1.54 5.28 18.93
C ASN A 499 1.39 3.97 19.72
N SER A 500 1.86 2.85 19.15
CA SER A 500 1.88 1.55 19.81
C SER A 500 2.72 1.57 21.08
N GLY A 501 3.78 2.40 21.13
CA GLY A 501 4.54 2.64 22.34
C GLY A 501 3.73 3.28 23.48
N VAL A 502 2.72 4.09 23.19
CA VAL A 502 1.73 4.58 24.19
C VAL A 502 0.80 3.44 24.61
N GLU A 503 0.15 2.80 23.65
CA GLU A 503 -0.92 1.80 23.83
C GLU A 503 -0.44 0.55 24.59
N THR A 504 0.69 -0.01 24.16
CA THR A 504 1.28 -1.22 24.77
C THR A 504 1.86 -0.96 26.16
N GLY A 505 1.96 0.31 26.57
CA GLY A 505 2.52 0.76 27.82
C GLY A 505 4.06 0.91 27.83
N LEU A 506 4.74 0.72 26.68
CA LEU A 506 6.20 0.86 26.57
C LEU A 506 6.68 2.25 27.02
N MET A 507 6.00 3.31 26.58
CA MET A 507 6.36 4.70 26.82
C MET A 507 6.57 4.98 28.32
N GLN A 508 5.62 4.55 29.16
CA GLN A 508 5.66 4.80 30.60
C GLN A 508 6.43 3.73 31.40
N ASN A 509 6.24 2.44 31.07
CA ASN A 509 6.55 1.35 32.00
C ASN A 509 7.88 0.63 31.71
N GLY A 510 8.28 0.49 30.45
CA GLY A 510 9.49 -0.26 30.06
C GLY A 510 10.75 0.62 29.98
N PHE A 511 11.92 0.02 30.20
CA PHE A 511 13.17 0.57 29.62
C PHE A 511 13.14 0.41 28.09
N LYS A 512 13.91 1.17 27.35
CA LYS A 512 13.81 1.21 25.88
C LYS A 512 15.19 1.17 25.23
N ALA A 513 15.36 0.31 24.23
CA ALA A 513 16.42 0.47 23.23
C ALA A 513 15.91 1.33 22.06
N TYR A 514 16.83 2.02 21.38
CA TYR A 514 16.53 2.87 20.23
C TYR A 514 17.54 2.63 19.12
N TYR A 515 17.13 1.90 18.08
CA TYR A 515 17.83 1.85 16.80
C TYR A 515 17.48 3.11 15.99
N GLN A 516 18.51 3.83 15.52
CA GLN A 516 18.36 5.09 14.76
C GLN A 516 19.10 5.10 13.41
N GLY A 517 19.62 3.94 12.98
CA GLY A 517 20.70 3.88 11.99
C GLY A 517 21.96 4.59 12.49
N ASN A 518 22.41 5.62 11.76
CA ASN A 518 23.61 6.39 12.12
C ASN A 518 23.38 7.90 12.32
N ASN A 519 22.28 8.47 11.81
CA ASN A 519 22.15 9.92 11.68
C ASN A 519 20.74 10.45 11.99
N ALA A 520 19.70 9.61 11.95
CA ALA A 520 18.30 10.03 12.04
C ALA A 520 18.00 11.06 13.14
N VAL A 521 18.51 10.88 14.38
CA VAL A 521 18.29 11.82 15.48
C VAL A 521 19.03 13.15 15.27
N TYR A 522 20.25 13.13 14.72
CA TYR A 522 21.04 14.32 14.44
C TYR A 522 20.47 15.13 13.25
N ASP A 523 20.16 14.46 12.15
CA ASP A 523 19.65 15.11 10.93
C ASP A 523 18.23 15.67 11.12
N THR A 524 17.38 15.01 11.93
CA THR A 524 16.05 15.55 12.30
C THR A 524 16.17 16.70 13.31
N ALA A 525 17.02 16.59 14.33
CA ALA A 525 17.22 17.65 15.34
C ALA A 525 17.68 18.98 14.74
N LEU A 526 18.60 18.94 13.77
CA LEU A 526 19.17 20.13 13.15
C LEU A 526 18.45 20.58 11.87
N SER A 527 17.38 19.89 11.44
CA SER A 527 16.63 20.28 10.26
C SER A 527 15.89 21.60 10.45
N ALA A 528 16.02 22.49 9.46
CA ALA A 528 15.21 23.71 9.36
C ALA A 528 13.79 23.45 8.81
N THR A 529 13.55 22.27 8.21
CA THR A 529 12.26 21.89 7.62
C THR A 529 11.32 21.40 8.73
N PRO A 530 10.14 22.03 8.97
CA PRO A 530 9.30 21.68 10.10
C PRO A 530 8.80 20.23 10.09
N SER A 531 8.35 19.71 8.93
CA SER A 531 7.93 18.32 8.75
C SER A 531 9.01 17.28 9.04
N THR A 532 10.29 17.63 8.92
CA THR A 532 11.42 16.80 9.34
C THR A 532 11.72 16.98 10.84
N ARG A 533 11.78 18.23 11.31
CA ARG A 533 12.11 18.59 12.69
C ARG A 533 11.11 18.04 13.71
N VAL A 534 9.83 17.94 13.34
CA VAL A 534 8.78 17.42 14.23
C VAL A 534 9.03 15.95 14.65
N LEU A 535 9.72 15.15 13.83
CA LEU A 535 10.05 13.77 14.18
C LEU A 535 10.97 13.69 15.40
N TYR A 536 11.92 14.62 15.52
CA TYR A 536 12.77 14.77 16.70
C TYR A 536 11.98 15.28 17.90
N ASP A 537 11.09 16.26 17.70
CA ASP A 537 10.27 16.83 18.76
C ASP A 537 9.27 15.80 19.33
N TRP A 538 8.72 14.91 18.48
CA TRP A 538 7.90 13.75 18.88
C TRP A 538 8.71 12.65 19.57
N LEU A 539 9.89 12.30 19.06
CA LEU A 539 10.79 11.33 19.72
C LEU A 539 11.16 11.81 21.13
N TYR A 540 11.45 13.11 21.29
CA TYR A 540 11.68 13.72 22.59
C TYR A 540 10.44 13.64 23.49
N GLN A 541 9.25 14.02 23.01
CA GLN A 541 8.00 13.87 23.78
C GLN A 541 7.77 12.42 24.24
N PHE A 542 8.10 11.44 23.40
CA PHE A 542 7.98 10.02 23.74
C PHE A 542 9.01 9.61 24.82
N VAL A 543 10.26 10.07 24.71
CA VAL A 543 11.28 9.91 25.77
C VAL A 543 10.82 10.52 27.10
N LYS A 544 10.14 11.68 27.09
CA LYS A 544 9.61 12.32 28.32
C LYS A 544 8.26 11.77 28.79
N GLY A 545 7.65 10.82 28.07
CA GLY A 545 6.36 10.25 28.42
C GLY A 545 5.16 11.18 28.20
N THR A 546 5.28 12.16 27.30
CA THR A 546 4.27 13.20 27.00
C THR A 546 3.71 13.14 25.58
N TYR A 547 4.26 12.29 24.70
CA TYR A 547 3.76 12.11 23.33
C TYR A 547 2.28 11.68 23.32
N GLN A 548 1.53 12.20 22.35
CA GLN A 548 0.14 11.83 22.08
C GLN A 548 0.10 11.11 20.73
N PRO A 549 -0.61 9.97 20.59
CA PRO A 549 -0.74 9.26 19.32
C PRO A 549 -1.21 10.16 18.18
N ASN A 550 -0.68 9.94 16.98
CA ASN A 550 -1.00 10.75 15.80
C ASN A 550 -1.39 9.90 14.58
N ASP A 551 -2.64 9.47 14.55
CA ASP A 551 -3.26 8.77 13.41
C ASP A 551 -4.05 9.73 12.49
N SER A 552 -3.73 11.03 12.55
CA SER A 552 -4.38 12.05 11.71
C SER A 552 -4.16 11.72 10.23
N ALA A 553 -5.26 11.59 9.49
CA ALA A 553 -5.22 11.54 8.03
C ALA A 553 -4.53 12.81 7.50
N PRO A 554 -3.67 12.70 6.47
CA PRO A 554 -3.08 13.88 5.86
C PRO A 554 -4.16 14.70 5.12
N PRO A 555 -3.98 16.02 5.01
CA PRO A 555 -4.92 16.86 4.28
C PRO A 555 -4.94 16.54 2.78
N GLU A 556 -6.02 16.95 2.12
CA GLU A 556 -6.13 16.88 0.67
C GLU A 556 -5.11 17.79 -0.01
N VAL A 557 -4.66 17.38 -1.20
CA VAL A 557 -3.69 18.12 -2.01
C VAL A 557 -4.29 18.38 -3.38
N GLU A 558 -4.55 19.65 -3.68
CA GLU A 558 -5.01 20.07 -4.99
C GLU A 558 -3.81 20.11 -5.95
N VAL A 559 -3.69 19.08 -6.78
CA VAL A 559 -2.69 19.02 -7.84
C VAL A 559 -3.17 19.81 -9.06
N ARG A 560 -2.27 20.53 -9.71
CA ARG A 560 -2.53 21.38 -10.88
C ARG A 560 -1.55 21.07 -12.01
N MET A 561 -2.05 20.93 -13.24
CA MET A 561 -1.27 20.80 -14.47
C MET A 561 -1.30 22.11 -15.25
N ASN A 562 -0.12 22.62 -15.63
CA ASN A 562 0.09 23.90 -16.33
C ASN A 562 -0.49 25.16 -15.65
N GLY A 563 -1.16 25.00 -14.50
CA GLY A 563 -1.78 26.04 -13.66
C GLY A 563 -3.26 25.77 -13.34
N GLN A 564 -3.89 24.84 -14.07
CA GLN A 564 -5.29 24.42 -13.87
C GLN A 564 -5.36 23.17 -12.98
N PRO A 565 -6.41 22.97 -12.16
CA PRO A 565 -6.62 21.73 -11.40
C PRO A 565 -6.55 20.49 -12.29
N LEU A 566 -5.80 19.48 -11.86
CA LEU A 566 -5.57 18.24 -12.61
C LEU A 566 -6.67 17.21 -12.30
N GLN A 567 -7.35 16.76 -13.34
CA GLN A 567 -8.22 15.57 -13.29
C GLN A 567 -7.45 14.37 -13.87
N SER A 568 -7.60 13.20 -13.25
CA SER A 568 -6.99 11.96 -13.74
C SER A 568 -7.71 11.48 -15.01
N GLY A 569 -6.96 11.03 -16.02
CA GLY A 569 -7.47 10.70 -17.35
C GLY A 569 -7.54 11.89 -18.30
N VAL A 570 -6.83 12.99 -18.02
CA VAL A 570 -6.73 14.12 -18.95
C VAL A 570 -5.90 13.73 -20.18
N VAL A 571 -6.45 13.99 -21.37
CA VAL A 571 -5.75 13.81 -22.64
C VAL A 571 -5.10 15.13 -23.05
N VAL A 572 -3.81 15.12 -23.35
CA VAL A 572 -3.04 16.25 -23.88
C VAL A 572 -2.36 15.87 -25.20
N PRO A 573 -2.10 16.80 -26.12
CA PRO A 573 -1.28 16.50 -27.30
C PRO A 573 0.12 16.07 -26.88
N ASP A 574 0.70 15.07 -27.55
CA ASP A 574 2.11 14.67 -27.32
C ASP A 574 3.11 15.82 -27.52
N THR A 575 2.72 16.87 -28.27
CA THR A 575 3.52 18.09 -28.45
C THR A 575 3.43 19.12 -27.32
N GLU A 576 2.65 18.89 -26.26
CA GLU A 576 2.52 19.83 -25.13
C GLU A 576 3.55 19.54 -24.02
N ASN A 577 4.16 20.61 -23.48
CA ASN A 577 5.00 20.51 -22.28
C ASN A 577 4.12 20.67 -21.04
N VAL A 578 4.21 19.73 -20.09
CA VAL A 578 3.43 19.74 -18.86
C VAL A 578 4.31 20.04 -17.65
N ARG A 579 3.81 20.87 -16.73
CA ARG A 579 4.37 21.06 -15.38
C ARG A 579 3.29 20.83 -14.34
N PHE A 580 3.64 20.22 -13.22
CA PHE A 580 2.74 19.95 -12.12
C PHE A 580 3.12 20.76 -10.89
N THR A 581 2.14 21.37 -10.26
CA THR A 581 2.26 22.08 -8.98
C THR A 581 1.17 21.59 -8.05
N TRP A 582 1.25 21.87 -6.75
CA TRP A 582 0.23 21.45 -5.80
C TRP A 582 0.07 22.44 -4.65
N GLU A 583 -1.16 22.52 -4.15
CA GLU A 583 -1.57 23.35 -3.01
C GLU A 583 -2.17 22.42 -1.95
N ILE A 584 -1.76 22.58 -0.68
CA ILE A 584 -2.29 21.78 0.44
C ILE A 584 -3.58 22.44 0.92
N GLN A 585 -4.68 21.70 0.95
CA GLN A 585 -5.94 22.21 1.48
C GLN A 585 -5.88 22.31 3.01
N ASP A 586 -6.44 23.39 3.55
CA ASP A 586 -6.39 23.73 4.99
C ASP A 586 -4.97 23.75 5.60
N ASP A 587 -3.96 24.18 4.82
CA ASP A 587 -2.59 24.42 5.32
C ASP A 587 -2.60 25.44 6.48
N ASP A 588 -2.24 24.96 7.67
CA ASP A 588 -2.14 25.76 8.89
C ASP A 588 -0.87 26.66 8.91
N GLY A 589 -0.03 26.56 7.88
CA GLY A 589 1.22 27.29 7.74
C GLY A 589 2.34 26.75 8.65
N SER A 590 2.13 25.61 9.31
CA SER A 590 3.14 24.98 10.18
C SER A 590 4.30 24.37 9.40
N GLY A 591 4.06 23.99 8.13
CA GLY A 591 4.99 23.22 7.30
C GLY A 591 5.23 21.80 7.81
N LEU A 592 4.33 21.24 8.63
CA LEU A 592 4.41 19.88 9.17
C LEU A 592 4.03 18.80 8.15
N VAL A 593 3.21 19.17 7.16
CA VAL A 593 2.82 18.30 6.05
C VAL A 593 3.89 18.33 4.98
N GLN A 594 4.36 17.15 4.56
CA GLN A 594 5.35 16.97 3.50
C GLN A 594 4.65 16.40 2.26
N VAL A 595 4.75 17.09 1.12
CA VAL A 595 4.28 16.57 -0.16
C VAL A 595 5.47 16.20 -1.03
N THR A 596 5.44 14.98 -1.55
CA THR A 596 6.40 14.45 -2.53
C THR A 596 5.65 13.98 -3.77
N ALA A 597 6.33 13.90 -4.91
CA ALA A 597 5.73 13.40 -6.14
C ALA A 597 6.72 12.55 -6.95
N LYS A 598 6.17 11.67 -7.78
CA LYS A 598 6.90 10.94 -8.81
C LYS A 598 6.13 11.04 -10.13
N PHE A 599 6.86 11.16 -11.24
CA PHE A 599 6.32 11.08 -12.60
C PHE A 599 6.99 9.89 -13.31
N ASP A 600 6.20 8.97 -13.86
CA ASP A 600 6.65 7.67 -14.38
C ASP A 600 7.64 6.96 -13.42
N GLY A 601 7.27 6.91 -12.14
CA GLY A 601 8.06 6.34 -11.05
C GLY A 601 9.30 7.14 -10.60
N LYS A 602 9.69 8.19 -11.32
CA LYS A 602 10.90 9.01 -11.02
C LYS A 602 10.55 10.22 -10.14
N PRO A 603 11.37 10.58 -9.13
CA PRO A 603 11.10 11.75 -8.28
C PRO A 603 10.87 13.03 -9.09
N TYR A 604 9.80 13.75 -8.76
CA TYR A 604 9.36 14.96 -9.44
C TYR A 604 9.28 16.14 -8.47
N ALA A 605 9.88 17.27 -8.84
CA ALA A 605 9.84 18.52 -8.07
C ALA A 605 8.83 19.50 -8.68
N ALA A 606 7.98 20.10 -7.84
CA ALA A 606 6.91 21.01 -8.27
C ALA A 606 7.40 22.10 -9.25
N GLY A 607 6.68 22.29 -10.35
CA GLY A 607 6.98 23.26 -11.40
C GLY A 607 8.05 22.83 -12.41
N THR A 608 8.66 21.65 -12.27
CA THR A 608 9.62 21.12 -13.27
C THR A 608 8.89 20.83 -14.59
N GLU A 609 9.43 21.31 -15.70
CA GLU A 609 8.84 21.13 -17.02
C GLU A 609 9.14 19.73 -17.58
N ILE A 610 8.10 19.05 -18.09
CA ILE A 610 8.18 17.76 -18.75
C ILE A 610 7.79 17.93 -20.21
N ASP A 611 8.76 17.76 -21.09
CA ASP A 611 8.56 17.64 -22.54
C ASP A 611 7.93 16.27 -22.86
N LEU A 612 6.75 16.23 -23.47
CA LEU A 612 6.08 15.00 -23.91
C LEU A 612 6.35 14.64 -25.38
N ASN A 613 7.12 15.46 -26.12
CA ASN A 613 7.24 15.37 -27.58
C ASN A 613 7.78 14.01 -28.05
N GLY A 614 6.92 13.22 -28.72
CA GLY A 614 7.26 11.86 -29.15
C GLY A 614 7.18 10.79 -28.04
N LYS A 615 6.58 11.12 -26.90
CA LYS A 615 6.27 10.22 -25.78
C LYS A 615 4.75 10.10 -25.64
N ALA A 616 4.10 9.58 -26.68
CA ALA A 616 2.69 9.25 -26.59
C ALA A 616 2.44 8.03 -25.67
N GLY A 617 1.23 7.90 -25.14
CA GLY A 617 0.82 6.85 -24.20
C GLY A 617 0.34 7.38 -22.85
N LYS A 618 0.08 6.49 -21.88
CA LYS A 618 -0.31 6.87 -20.52
C LYS A 618 0.93 7.13 -19.65
N HIS A 619 0.91 8.25 -18.95
CA HIS A 619 1.88 8.64 -17.92
C HIS A 619 1.22 8.68 -16.54
N GLU A 620 1.99 8.41 -15.50
CA GLU A 620 1.52 8.48 -14.11
C GLU A 620 2.24 9.58 -13.33
N LEU A 621 1.47 10.49 -12.74
CA LEU A 621 1.91 11.36 -11.66
C LEU A 621 1.34 10.86 -10.33
N SER A 622 2.17 10.23 -9.49
CA SER A 622 1.79 9.88 -8.12
C SER A 622 2.21 10.99 -7.16
N VAL A 623 1.27 11.60 -6.44
CA VAL A 623 1.54 12.65 -5.43
C VAL A 623 1.21 12.10 -4.04
N THR A 624 2.19 12.12 -3.14
CA THR A 624 2.08 11.61 -1.77
C THR A 624 2.15 12.73 -0.75
N ALA A 625 1.05 12.96 -0.04
CA ALA A 625 1.00 13.79 1.16
C ALA A 625 1.36 12.95 2.40
N ALA A 626 2.14 13.52 3.33
CA ALA A 626 2.60 12.85 4.54
C ALA A 626 2.52 13.77 5.76
N ALA A 627 1.86 13.33 6.82
CA ALA A 627 1.67 14.07 8.07
C ALA A 627 2.06 13.20 9.28
N GLY A 628 1.07 12.64 9.99
CA GLY A 628 1.21 11.44 10.83
C GLY A 628 1.12 10.19 9.95
N LYS A 629 -0.03 10.00 9.29
CA LYS A 629 -0.20 9.04 8.19
C LYS A 629 0.06 9.69 6.82
N THR A 630 0.07 8.89 5.74
CA THR A 630 0.25 9.32 4.36
C THR A 630 -0.96 9.00 3.46
N LYS A 631 -1.02 9.67 2.31
CA LYS A 631 -2.00 9.44 1.25
C LYS A 631 -1.32 9.67 -0.09
N THR A 632 -1.32 8.65 -0.95
CA THR A 632 -0.85 8.77 -2.33
C THR A 632 -2.04 8.83 -3.27
N THR A 633 -2.11 9.88 -4.09
CA THR A 633 -3.10 10.06 -5.16
C THR A 633 -2.37 9.98 -6.51
N SER A 634 -2.75 9.01 -7.34
CA SER A 634 -2.24 8.87 -8.70
C SER A 634 -3.14 9.54 -9.73
N TYR A 635 -2.53 10.33 -10.60
CA TYR A 635 -3.16 11.00 -11.73
C TYR A 635 -2.59 10.43 -13.03
N VAL A 636 -3.48 10.01 -13.92
CA VAL A 636 -3.13 9.55 -15.27
C VAL A 636 -3.17 10.74 -16.22
N ILE A 637 -2.14 10.92 -17.03
CA ILE A 637 -2.09 11.89 -18.13
C ILE A 637 -1.85 11.09 -19.41
N GLU A 638 -2.74 11.22 -20.39
CA GLU A 638 -2.62 10.51 -21.67
C GLU A 638 -2.08 11.45 -22.75
N ALA A 639 -0.85 11.19 -23.20
CA ALA A 639 -0.22 11.92 -24.29
C ALA A 639 -0.69 11.36 -25.63
N GLY A 640 -1.63 12.04 -26.28
CA GLY A 640 -2.20 11.64 -27.56
C GLY A 640 -1.26 12.00 -28.72
N ALA A 641 -0.82 10.99 -29.49
CA ALA A 641 -0.10 11.21 -30.74
C ALA A 641 -1.04 11.86 -31.78
N THR A 642 -0.74 13.08 -32.21
CA THR A 642 -1.58 13.83 -33.18
C THR A 642 -0.99 13.83 -34.59
N ALA A 643 -1.83 14.01 -35.61
CA ALA A 643 -1.41 14.21 -37.00
C ALA A 643 -0.42 15.38 -37.13
N SER A 644 -0.56 16.40 -36.28
CA SER A 644 0.34 17.56 -36.23
C SER A 644 1.67 17.24 -35.55
N GLY A 645 1.68 16.44 -34.48
CA GLY A 645 2.90 15.96 -33.82
C GLY A 645 3.73 15.04 -34.72
N LEU A 646 3.09 14.06 -35.36
CA LEU A 646 3.74 13.20 -36.36
C LEU A 646 4.30 14.01 -37.54
N MET A 647 3.58 15.06 -37.98
CA MET A 647 4.03 15.91 -39.09
C MET A 647 5.24 16.76 -38.72
N LYS A 648 5.29 17.27 -37.47
CA LYS A 648 6.47 17.93 -36.91
C LYS A 648 7.68 16.99 -36.90
N GLN A 649 7.51 15.75 -36.43
CA GLN A 649 8.60 14.74 -36.43
C GLN A 649 9.09 14.41 -37.86
N VAL A 650 8.17 14.27 -38.83
CA VAL A 650 8.53 14.06 -40.25
C VAL A 650 9.35 15.24 -40.81
N ASP A 651 9.01 16.48 -40.45
CA ASP A 651 9.77 17.68 -40.84
C ASP A 651 11.14 17.73 -40.16
N GLU A 652 11.24 17.34 -38.87
CA GLU A 652 12.48 17.27 -38.11
C GLU A 652 13.44 16.21 -38.68
N TYR A 653 12.97 14.98 -38.95
CA TYR A 653 13.78 13.94 -39.59
C TYR A 653 14.15 14.27 -41.04
N ARG A 654 13.33 15.05 -41.75
CA ARG A 654 13.70 15.59 -43.06
C ARG A 654 14.82 16.64 -42.96
N ALA A 655 14.73 17.55 -41.99
CA ALA A 655 15.76 18.58 -41.75
C ALA A 655 17.08 18.00 -41.25
N GLY A 656 17.04 16.96 -40.40
CA GLY A 656 18.21 16.22 -39.92
C GLY A 656 18.86 15.30 -40.97
N GLY A 657 18.23 15.12 -42.14
CA GLY A 657 18.74 14.25 -43.21
C GLY A 657 18.47 12.75 -43.01
N GLU A 658 17.73 12.37 -41.97
CA GLU A 658 17.34 10.98 -41.68
C GLU A 658 16.23 10.45 -42.60
N LEU A 659 15.50 11.35 -43.26
CA LEU A 659 14.49 11.05 -44.29
C LEU A 659 14.93 11.63 -45.66
N PRO A 660 15.95 11.04 -46.33
CA PRO A 660 16.51 11.56 -47.58
C PRO A 660 15.58 11.41 -48.80
N ASN A 661 14.67 10.43 -48.82
CA ASN A 661 13.73 10.23 -49.93
C ASN A 661 12.67 11.36 -49.99
N ALA A 662 12.69 12.15 -51.06
CA ALA A 662 11.83 13.34 -51.22
C ALA A 662 10.35 12.99 -51.53
N ASP A 663 10.11 11.97 -52.35
CA ASP A 663 8.74 11.48 -52.62
C ASP A 663 8.19 10.78 -51.37
N GLY A 664 9.03 10.04 -50.64
CA GLY A 664 8.71 9.48 -49.34
C GLY A 664 8.23 10.51 -48.33
N TYR A 665 9.00 11.60 -48.17
CA TYR A 665 8.65 12.73 -47.32
C TYR A 665 7.30 13.36 -47.72
N ARG A 666 7.05 13.59 -49.02
CA ARG A 666 5.74 14.09 -49.51
C ARG A 666 4.59 13.12 -49.22
N ALA A 667 4.79 11.82 -49.43
CA ALA A 667 3.77 10.80 -49.17
C ALA A 667 3.38 10.77 -47.68
N LEU A 668 4.37 10.74 -46.79
CA LEU A 668 4.15 10.79 -45.34
C LEU A 668 3.36 12.04 -44.93
N LYS A 669 3.74 13.24 -45.43
CA LYS A 669 2.98 14.47 -45.15
C LYS A 669 1.57 14.47 -45.75
N SER A 670 1.37 13.92 -46.94
CA SER A 670 0.04 13.86 -47.57
C SER A 670 -0.91 12.93 -46.82
N HIS A 671 -0.41 11.81 -46.27
CA HIS A 671 -1.21 10.97 -45.36
C HIS A 671 -1.55 11.69 -44.05
N LEU A 672 -0.61 12.41 -43.43
CA LEU A 672 -0.87 13.13 -42.18
C LEU A 672 -1.79 14.34 -42.36
N GLU A 673 -1.67 15.07 -43.47
CA GLU A 673 -2.59 16.16 -43.82
C GLU A 673 -4.00 15.63 -44.11
N MET A 674 -4.14 14.42 -44.66
CA MET A 674 -5.44 13.76 -44.79
C MET A 674 -5.98 13.29 -43.44
N MET A 675 -5.17 12.63 -42.59
CA MET A 675 -5.55 12.28 -41.22
C MET A 675 -6.07 13.51 -40.46
N LYS A 676 -5.33 14.62 -40.48
CA LYS A 676 -5.67 15.90 -39.83
C LYS A 676 -7.00 16.53 -40.26
N ARG A 677 -7.54 16.17 -41.44
CA ARG A 677 -8.87 16.64 -41.90
C ARG A 677 -10.02 15.91 -41.20
N PHE A 678 -9.76 14.69 -40.72
CA PHE A 678 -10.73 13.76 -40.13
C PHE A 678 -10.51 13.47 -38.64
N GLU A 679 -9.30 13.72 -38.11
CA GLU A 679 -8.95 13.70 -36.69
C GLU A 679 -9.98 14.46 -35.84
N GLY A 680 -10.64 13.78 -34.90
CA GLY A 680 -11.71 14.34 -34.06
C GLY A 680 -13.05 14.56 -34.79
N ARG A 681 -13.27 13.93 -35.95
CA ARG A 681 -14.48 14.11 -36.81
C ARG A 681 -14.97 12.81 -37.45
N ASP A 682 -14.06 12.00 -37.96
CA ASP A 682 -14.31 10.69 -38.56
C ASP A 682 -13.08 9.80 -38.31
N GLU A 683 -13.11 9.06 -37.21
CA GLU A 683 -11.99 8.20 -36.80
C GLU A 683 -11.76 7.02 -37.75
N ALA A 684 -12.74 6.65 -38.58
CA ALA A 684 -12.57 5.58 -39.56
C ALA A 684 -11.74 6.06 -40.76
N GLU A 685 -12.03 7.25 -41.28
CA GLU A 685 -11.19 7.89 -42.30
C GLU A 685 -9.82 8.31 -41.72
N ALA A 686 -9.75 8.85 -40.49
CA ALA A 686 -8.46 9.15 -39.84
C ALA A 686 -7.57 7.89 -39.73
N THR A 687 -8.13 6.80 -39.18
CA THR A 687 -7.47 5.47 -39.10
C THR A 687 -6.97 4.99 -40.47
N LYS A 688 -7.78 5.12 -41.53
CA LYS A 688 -7.40 4.76 -42.91
C LYS A 688 -6.13 5.51 -43.34
N TYR A 689 -6.02 6.83 -43.12
CA TYR A 689 -4.82 7.56 -43.52
C TYR A 689 -3.62 7.28 -42.61
N VAL A 690 -3.81 6.94 -41.33
CA VAL A 690 -2.73 6.43 -40.46
C VAL A 690 -2.19 5.09 -40.95
N LYS A 691 -3.07 4.16 -41.38
CA LYS A 691 -2.66 2.90 -42.04
C LYS A 691 -1.97 3.15 -43.39
N GLY A 692 -2.34 4.22 -44.10
CA GLY A 692 -1.64 4.73 -45.27
C GLY A 692 -0.22 5.19 -44.96
N PHE A 693 -0.07 6.11 -44.01
CA PHE A 693 1.21 6.60 -43.48
C PHE A 693 2.11 5.44 -43.05
N ASN A 694 1.57 4.50 -42.27
CA ASN A 694 2.21 3.27 -41.84
C ASN A 694 2.76 2.45 -43.02
N THR A 695 1.98 2.30 -44.09
CA THR A 695 2.37 1.58 -45.31
C THR A 695 3.48 2.31 -46.07
N ALA A 696 3.39 3.64 -46.18
CA ALA A 696 4.44 4.46 -46.81
C ALA A 696 5.76 4.43 -46.00
N LEU A 697 5.67 4.47 -44.67
CA LEU A 697 6.79 4.38 -43.73
C LEU A 697 7.50 3.01 -43.83
N ASP A 698 6.73 1.93 -43.96
CA ASP A 698 7.27 0.58 -44.18
C ASP A 698 7.95 0.42 -45.54
N ARG A 699 7.36 0.96 -46.61
CA ARG A 699 7.98 1.00 -47.94
C ARG A 699 9.32 1.74 -47.88
N LEU A 700 9.36 2.90 -47.24
CA LEU A 700 10.60 3.67 -47.07
C LEU A 700 11.66 2.90 -46.28
N ARG A 701 11.25 2.10 -45.29
CA ARG A 701 12.18 1.27 -44.52
C ARG A 701 12.79 0.14 -45.35
N GLN A 702 12.01 -0.48 -46.24
CA GLN A 702 12.48 -1.49 -47.19
C GLN A 702 13.39 -0.88 -48.28
N GLU A 703 13.03 0.30 -48.80
CA GLU A 703 13.77 1.05 -49.82
C GLU A 703 15.03 1.77 -49.28
N GLN A 704 15.30 1.69 -47.98
CA GLN A 704 16.36 2.43 -47.28
C GLN A 704 16.23 3.97 -47.41
N GLY A 705 15.02 4.46 -47.69
CA GLY A 705 14.70 5.89 -47.83
C GLY A 705 14.54 6.65 -46.50
N ILE A 706 14.67 5.96 -45.37
CA ILE A 706 14.59 6.48 -44.00
C ILE A 706 15.58 5.75 -43.07
N SER A 707 16.13 6.46 -42.08
CA SER A 707 17.00 5.88 -41.04
C SER A 707 16.27 4.83 -40.17
N PRO A 708 17.00 3.92 -39.50
CA PRO A 708 16.39 3.01 -38.52
C PRO A 708 15.75 3.73 -37.33
N GLY A 709 16.35 4.84 -36.87
CA GLY A 709 15.90 5.61 -35.71
C GLY A 709 14.60 6.37 -36.00
N ALA A 710 14.60 7.16 -37.07
CA ALA A 710 13.44 7.88 -37.55
C ALA A 710 12.27 6.95 -37.90
N TYR A 711 12.56 5.79 -38.52
CA TYR A 711 11.53 4.76 -38.74
C TYR A 711 10.92 4.27 -37.43
N ASN A 712 11.74 3.87 -36.44
CA ASN A 712 11.25 3.36 -35.17
C ASN A 712 10.40 4.41 -34.42
N ALA A 713 10.85 5.66 -34.35
CA ALA A 713 10.14 6.74 -33.67
C ALA A 713 8.77 7.04 -34.31
N LEU A 714 8.73 7.21 -35.64
CA LEU A 714 7.45 7.39 -36.35
C LEU A 714 6.54 6.15 -36.25
N LYS A 715 7.10 4.95 -36.03
CA LYS A 715 6.34 3.72 -35.81
C LYS A 715 5.69 3.66 -34.42
N GLU A 716 6.36 4.14 -33.37
CA GLU A 716 5.75 4.34 -32.04
C GLU A 716 4.52 5.23 -32.16
N GLY A 717 4.64 6.36 -32.87
CA GLY A 717 3.54 7.25 -33.20
C GLY A 717 2.34 6.54 -33.84
N VAL A 718 2.58 5.69 -34.84
CA VAL A 718 1.53 4.86 -35.45
C VAL A 718 0.85 3.93 -34.45
N TYR A 719 1.61 3.23 -33.59
CA TYR A 719 1.03 2.31 -32.61
C TYR A 719 0.08 3.02 -31.64
N TYR A 720 0.45 4.19 -31.14
CA TYR A 720 -0.42 4.98 -30.26
C TYR A 720 -1.62 5.57 -31.01
N THR A 721 -1.43 6.05 -32.24
CA THR A 721 -2.51 6.65 -33.04
C THR A 721 -3.58 5.63 -33.48
N ILE A 722 -3.18 4.38 -33.73
CA ILE A 722 -4.13 3.28 -34.05
C ILE A 722 -4.80 2.71 -32.78
N GLY A 723 -4.12 2.78 -31.64
CA GLY A 723 -4.52 2.11 -30.41
C GLY A 723 -4.31 0.59 -30.45
N SER A 724 -4.05 -0.03 -29.30
CA SER A 724 -3.96 -1.50 -29.20
C SER A 724 -5.34 -2.11 -28.95
N LEU A 725 -5.72 -3.09 -29.77
CA LEU A 725 -6.93 -3.91 -29.60
C LEU A 725 -6.95 -4.67 -28.26
N ALA A 726 -5.78 -4.87 -27.66
CA ALA A 726 -5.60 -5.51 -26.36
C ALA A 726 -5.61 -4.54 -25.17
N GLN A 727 -5.56 -3.22 -25.39
CA GLN A 727 -5.43 -2.24 -24.31
C GLN A 727 -6.67 -2.23 -23.39
N ASP A 728 -6.42 -2.20 -22.08
CA ASP A 728 -7.42 -2.23 -21.00
C ASP A 728 -8.37 -3.45 -21.08
N LYS A 729 -7.97 -4.53 -21.78
CA LYS A 729 -8.73 -5.78 -21.92
C LYS A 729 -8.45 -6.79 -20.80
N PRO A 730 -9.38 -7.72 -20.51
CA PRO A 730 -9.13 -8.83 -19.60
C PRO A 730 -7.96 -9.71 -20.07
N ALA A 731 -6.92 -9.80 -19.25
CA ALA A 731 -5.74 -10.63 -19.48
C ALA A 731 -5.51 -11.63 -18.34
N GLU A 732 -4.97 -12.80 -18.67
CA GLU A 732 -4.66 -13.88 -17.73
C GLU A 732 -3.36 -14.59 -18.12
N ALA A 733 -2.72 -15.26 -17.17
CA ALA A 733 -1.46 -15.96 -17.38
C ALA A 733 -1.40 -17.27 -16.56
N SER A 734 -0.49 -18.16 -16.91
CA SER A 734 -0.25 -19.40 -16.15
C SER A 734 0.41 -19.19 -14.78
N SER A 735 1.05 -18.05 -14.56
CA SER A 735 1.65 -17.67 -13.28
C SER A 735 1.88 -16.15 -13.20
N VAL A 736 2.11 -15.65 -11.98
CA VAL A 736 2.49 -14.27 -11.66
C VAL A 736 3.67 -14.33 -10.69
N GLU A 737 4.77 -13.63 -10.98
CA GLU A 737 5.98 -13.63 -10.17
C GLU A 737 5.68 -13.30 -8.69
N GLY A 738 5.95 -14.24 -7.78
CA GLY A 738 5.67 -14.11 -6.34
C GLY A 738 4.19 -13.99 -5.96
N GLY A 739 3.25 -14.16 -6.90
CA GLY A 739 1.84 -13.83 -6.71
C GLY A 739 1.56 -12.31 -6.60
N LEU A 740 2.54 -11.46 -6.94
CA LEU A 740 2.48 -10.02 -6.70
C LEU A 740 1.47 -9.33 -7.62
N ALA A 741 0.49 -8.63 -7.04
CA ALA A 741 -0.55 -7.92 -7.81
C ALA A 741 0.03 -6.85 -8.77
N ALA A 742 1.17 -6.25 -8.41
CA ALA A 742 1.91 -5.30 -9.26
C ALA A 742 2.52 -5.91 -10.54
N LEU A 743 2.55 -7.25 -10.65
CA LEU A 743 3.10 -8.02 -11.78
C LEU A 743 2.03 -8.90 -12.47
N ALA A 744 0.75 -8.69 -12.15
CA ALA A 744 -0.37 -9.45 -12.68
C ALA A 744 -0.55 -9.24 -14.20
N ALA A 745 -1.24 -10.19 -14.88
CA ALA A 745 -1.38 -10.17 -16.35
C ALA A 745 -1.92 -8.85 -16.93
N GLY A 746 -2.87 -8.18 -16.26
CA GLY A 746 -3.38 -6.87 -16.70
C GLY A 746 -2.30 -5.78 -16.82
N LYS A 747 -1.16 -5.92 -16.14
CA LYS A 747 -0.01 -5.00 -16.18
C LYS A 747 0.88 -5.12 -17.41
N ALA A 748 0.45 -5.87 -18.42
CA ALA A 748 1.06 -5.89 -19.76
C ALA A 748 0.12 -5.39 -20.87
N VAL A 749 -1.02 -4.80 -20.50
CA VAL A 749 -2.00 -4.22 -21.43
C VAL A 749 -2.68 -2.96 -20.87
N ASP A 750 -2.20 -2.39 -19.76
CA ASP A 750 -2.80 -1.20 -19.16
C ASP A 750 -2.32 0.13 -19.76
N GLY A 751 -1.40 0.09 -20.74
CA GLY A 751 -0.97 1.23 -21.54
C GLY A 751 0.10 2.11 -20.91
N PHE A 752 0.66 1.70 -19.76
CA PHE A 752 1.72 2.43 -19.06
C PHE A 752 3.10 1.81 -19.38
N PRO A 753 4.11 2.60 -19.77
CA PRO A 753 5.43 2.09 -20.16
C PRO A 753 6.33 1.66 -18.96
N ALA A 754 5.77 1.56 -17.76
CA ALA A 754 6.49 1.28 -16.51
C ALA A 754 5.89 0.12 -15.69
N THR A 755 4.65 -0.29 -15.98
CA THR A 755 4.04 -1.53 -15.48
C THR A 755 4.52 -2.72 -16.31
N ARG A 756 4.48 -3.94 -15.77
CA ARG A 756 4.81 -5.17 -16.51
C ARG A 756 4.06 -6.37 -15.96
N TRP A 757 3.70 -7.32 -16.82
CA TRP A 757 3.44 -8.69 -16.37
C TRP A 757 4.77 -9.40 -16.11
N ALA A 758 4.84 -10.26 -15.09
CA ALA A 758 5.97 -11.15 -14.88
C ALA A 758 5.52 -12.53 -14.38
N SER A 759 6.29 -13.56 -14.68
CA SER A 759 5.93 -14.97 -14.43
C SER A 759 6.98 -15.73 -13.61
N HIS A 760 6.62 -16.93 -13.17
CA HIS A 760 7.55 -17.86 -12.52
C HIS A 760 8.70 -18.24 -13.48
N THR A 761 9.83 -18.69 -12.90
CA THR A 761 11.08 -19.07 -13.59
C THR A 761 11.01 -20.41 -14.34
N VAL A 762 9.95 -20.61 -15.13
CA VAL A 762 9.60 -21.88 -15.80
C VAL A 762 9.23 -21.66 -17.27
N ASP A 763 9.74 -22.52 -18.17
CA ASP A 763 9.41 -22.55 -19.59
C ASP A 763 7.99 -23.10 -19.86
N ASP A 764 7.50 -23.02 -21.10
CA ASP A 764 6.10 -23.32 -21.50
C ASP A 764 4.99 -22.49 -20.80
N THR A 765 5.38 -21.52 -19.96
CA THR A 765 4.53 -20.45 -19.40
C THR A 765 3.82 -19.65 -20.50
N TRP A 766 2.55 -19.30 -20.27
CA TRP A 766 1.72 -18.54 -21.20
C TRP A 766 1.06 -17.31 -20.59
N PHE A 767 0.72 -16.36 -21.46
CA PHE A 767 -0.04 -15.14 -21.21
C PHE A 767 -1.08 -14.98 -22.33
N GLN A 768 -2.28 -14.49 -22.03
CA GLN A 768 -3.29 -14.23 -23.05
C GLN A 768 -4.23 -13.07 -22.74
N VAL A 769 -4.85 -12.55 -23.78
CA VAL A 769 -5.85 -11.47 -23.74
C VAL A 769 -7.18 -11.94 -24.36
N ASP A 770 -8.30 -11.55 -23.76
CA ASP A 770 -9.63 -11.62 -24.37
C ASP A 770 -10.00 -10.25 -24.94
N LEU A 771 -10.01 -10.13 -26.28
CA LEU A 771 -10.30 -8.86 -26.96
C LEU A 771 -11.78 -8.46 -26.87
N GLY A 772 -12.64 -9.36 -26.34
CA GLY A 772 -14.08 -9.20 -26.15
C GLY A 772 -14.90 -9.74 -27.32
N ASP A 773 -14.55 -9.34 -28.54
CA ASP A 773 -15.18 -9.79 -29.79
C ASP A 773 -14.16 -10.43 -30.73
N SER A 774 -14.63 -11.22 -31.70
CA SER A 774 -13.76 -11.76 -32.76
C SER A 774 -13.41 -10.63 -33.73
N VAL A 775 -12.22 -10.06 -33.56
CA VAL A 775 -11.67 -8.91 -34.31
C VAL A 775 -10.56 -9.36 -35.24
N GLU A 776 -10.24 -8.54 -36.24
CA GLU A 776 -9.16 -8.78 -37.19
C GLU A 776 -7.87 -8.11 -36.71
N MET A 777 -6.74 -8.79 -36.83
CA MET A 777 -5.41 -8.32 -36.40
C MET A 777 -4.32 -8.85 -37.34
N ASP A 778 -3.22 -8.13 -37.48
CA ASP A 778 -2.07 -8.50 -38.34
C ASP A 778 -0.71 -8.33 -37.67
N THR A 779 -0.65 -7.63 -36.53
CA THR A 779 0.59 -7.24 -35.87
C THR A 779 0.48 -7.42 -34.36
N VAL A 780 1.54 -7.95 -33.75
CA VAL A 780 1.78 -7.92 -32.30
C VAL A 780 3.08 -7.20 -32.02
N ARG A 781 3.07 -6.28 -31.06
CA ARG A 781 4.27 -5.69 -30.45
C ARG A 781 4.44 -6.27 -29.06
N ILE A 782 5.66 -6.68 -28.71
CA ILE A 782 6.04 -7.02 -27.34
C ILE A 782 7.15 -6.06 -26.92
N ASP A 783 6.96 -5.38 -25.78
CA ASP A 783 7.94 -4.48 -25.18
C ASP A 783 8.63 -5.21 -24.02
N TRP A 784 9.75 -5.88 -24.30
CA TRP A 784 10.34 -6.84 -23.37
C TRP A 784 11.01 -6.19 -22.14
N GLU A 785 10.85 -6.83 -20.98
CA GLU A 785 11.79 -6.70 -19.87
C GLU A 785 13.11 -7.44 -20.23
N TYR A 786 14.19 -7.20 -19.50
CA TYR A 786 15.40 -8.04 -19.57
C TYR A 786 15.06 -9.55 -19.42
N ALA A 787 14.12 -9.88 -18.54
CA ALA A 787 13.52 -11.21 -18.37
C ALA A 787 12.62 -11.64 -19.57
N ARG A 788 13.22 -11.79 -20.76
CA ARG A 788 12.50 -12.14 -22.01
C ARG A 788 12.55 -13.62 -22.40
N ALA A 789 11.67 -13.97 -23.34
CA ALA A 789 11.85 -15.17 -24.15
C ALA A 789 13.11 -15.09 -25.01
N LYS A 790 13.63 -16.27 -25.37
CA LYS A 790 14.51 -16.51 -26.51
C LYS A 790 13.72 -17.02 -27.70
N THR A 791 12.86 -18.03 -27.49
CA THR A 791 11.86 -18.46 -28.47
C THR A 791 10.46 -18.60 -27.86
N PHE A 792 9.44 -18.32 -28.68
CA PHE A 792 8.03 -18.30 -28.27
C PHE A 792 7.08 -18.64 -29.43
N ARG A 793 5.78 -18.73 -29.14
CA ARG A 793 4.69 -18.72 -30.14
C ARG A 793 3.71 -17.59 -29.86
N LEU A 794 3.06 -17.13 -30.93
CA LEU A 794 1.79 -16.43 -30.86
C LEU A 794 0.69 -17.35 -31.41
N LEU A 795 -0.34 -17.54 -30.61
CA LEU A 795 -1.51 -18.38 -30.89
C LEU A 795 -2.78 -17.56 -30.78
N VAL A 796 -3.80 -17.87 -31.57
CA VAL A 796 -5.13 -17.25 -31.51
C VAL A 796 -6.24 -18.29 -31.43
N SER A 797 -7.40 -17.87 -30.91
CA SER A 797 -8.58 -18.71 -30.71
C SER A 797 -9.87 -17.88 -30.76
N ASP A 798 -11.00 -18.54 -30.98
CA ASP A 798 -12.35 -17.95 -30.90
C ASP A 798 -13.18 -18.53 -29.75
N ASP A 799 -12.73 -19.65 -29.15
CA ASP A 799 -13.44 -20.44 -28.13
C ASP A 799 -12.61 -20.69 -26.85
N LYS A 800 -11.35 -20.18 -26.81
CA LYS A 800 -10.34 -20.39 -25.75
C LYS A 800 -9.85 -21.85 -25.61
N GLN A 801 -10.34 -22.78 -26.44
CA GLN A 801 -10.03 -24.22 -26.42
C GLN A 801 -9.20 -24.65 -27.64
N SER A 802 -9.62 -24.20 -28.82
CA SER A 802 -9.03 -24.48 -30.12
C SER A 802 -8.03 -23.39 -30.48
N TRP A 803 -6.74 -23.70 -30.43
CA TRP A 803 -5.65 -22.74 -30.66
C TRP A 803 -4.92 -23.01 -31.98
N ARG A 804 -4.76 -21.96 -32.79
CA ARG A 804 -3.99 -21.96 -34.06
C ARG A 804 -2.85 -20.94 -33.96
N SER A 805 -1.68 -21.21 -34.54
CA SER A 805 -0.60 -20.21 -34.57
C SER A 805 -0.84 -19.17 -35.66
N VAL A 806 -0.43 -17.92 -35.41
CA VAL A 806 -0.54 -16.82 -36.39
C VAL A 806 0.43 -16.97 -37.57
N THR A 807 1.46 -17.82 -37.44
CA THR A 807 2.38 -18.19 -38.52
C THR A 807 2.57 -19.70 -38.58
N SER A 808 2.70 -20.23 -39.80
CA SER A 808 3.02 -21.64 -40.05
C SER A 808 4.54 -21.89 -40.15
N GLU A 809 5.35 -20.84 -40.26
CA GLU A 809 6.80 -20.94 -40.40
C GLU A 809 7.45 -21.53 -39.14
N ASN A 810 8.50 -22.34 -39.33
CA ASN A 810 9.28 -22.99 -38.27
C ASN A 810 8.45 -23.75 -37.21
N GLY A 811 7.22 -24.18 -37.54
CA GLY A 811 6.29 -24.81 -36.59
C GLY A 811 5.68 -23.82 -35.58
N GLY A 812 5.40 -22.59 -36.04
CA GLY A 812 4.86 -21.48 -35.25
C GLY A 812 5.86 -20.87 -34.27
N ARG A 813 7.17 -21.14 -34.44
CA ARG A 813 8.23 -20.65 -33.56
C ARG A 813 8.77 -19.31 -34.03
N LEU A 814 8.75 -18.35 -33.12
CA LEU A 814 9.32 -17.01 -33.25
C LEU A 814 10.54 -16.90 -32.33
N THR A 815 11.55 -16.13 -32.76
CA THR A 815 12.73 -15.80 -31.96
C THR A 815 12.64 -14.35 -31.51
N ALA A 816 12.86 -14.08 -30.23
CA ALA A 816 12.84 -12.73 -29.69
C ALA A 816 14.17 -11.99 -29.91
N GLN A 817 14.14 -10.68 -29.76
CA GLN A 817 15.32 -9.80 -29.71
C GLN A 817 15.22 -8.89 -28.48
N ASP A 818 16.33 -8.27 -28.10
CA ASP A 818 16.39 -7.33 -26.99
C ASP A 818 15.51 -6.09 -27.22
N GLY A 819 14.92 -5.54 -26.15
CA GLY A 819 13.98 -4.41 -26.23
C GLY A 819 12.68 -4.74 -26.97
N LYS A 820 12.27 -3.91 -27.93
CA LYS A 820 10.96 -4.02 -28.61
C LYS A 820 10.99 -5.03 -29.74
N ASN A 821 9.96 -5.88 -29.84
CA ASN A 821 9.78 -6.79 -30.98
C ASN A 821 8.46 -6.48 -31.68
N THR A 822 8.48 -6.38 -33.01
CA THR A 822 7.26 -6.29 -33.85
C THR A 822 7.16 -7.56 -34.67
N ILE A 823 6.07 -8.30 -34.51
CA ILE A 823 5.76 -9.53 -35.22
C ILE A 823 4.56 -9.24 -36.12
N ARG A 824 4.71 -9.47 -37.43
CA ARG A 824 3.60 -9.37 -38.39
C ARG A 824 3.26 -10.74 -38.95
N PHE A 825 2.01 -10.89 -39.34
CA PHE A 825 1.44 -12.12 -39.89
C PHE A 825 0.28 -11.77 -40.84
N GLU A 826 -0.23 -12.76 -41.57
CA GLU A 826 -1.39 -12.57 -42.45
C GLU A 826 -2.63 -12.13 -41.65
N PRO A 827 -3.41 -11.14 -42.11
CA PRO A 827 -4.59 -10.65 -41.41
C PRO A 827 -5.50 -11.78 -40.93
N THR A 828 -5.60 -11.90 -39.61
CA THR A 828 -6.22 -13.04 -38.93
C THR A 828 -7.33 -12.55 -38.02
N LYS A 829 -8.52 -13.12 -38.19
CA LYS A 829 -9.66 -12.84 -37.31
C LYS A 829 -9.68 -13.81 -36.13
N ALA A 830 -9.81 -13.31 -34.90
CA ALA A 830 -9.91 -14.07 -33.65
C ALA A 830 -10.42 -13.23 -32.47
N ARG A 831 -10.93 -13.87 -31.40
CA ARG A 831 -11.29 -13.19 -30.13
C ARG A 831 -10.18 -13.20 -29.08
N TYR A 832 -9.43 -14.30 -29.01
CA TYR A 832 -8.37 -14.50 -28.03
C TYR A 832 -7.01 -14.54 -28.73
N ILE A 833 -6.00 -13.96 -28.09
CA ILE A 833 -4.59 -14.11 -28.48
C ILE A 833 -3.75 -14.51 -27.26
N ARG A 834 -2.83 -15.44 -27.46
CA ARG A 834 -1.98 -16.05 -26.43
C ARG A 834 -0.51 -16.06 -26.85
N PHE A 835 0.33 -15.48 -26.01
CA PHE A 835 1.76 -15.72 -25.96
C PHE A 835 2.05 -17.06 -25.26
N VAL A 836 2.96 -17.86 -25.82
CA VAL A 836 3.52 -19.06 -25.16
C VAL A 836 5.04 -19.01 -25.28
N GLY A 837 5.74 -18.84 -24.16
CA GLY A 837 7.20 -18.88 -24.12
C GLY A 837 7.71 -20.33 -24.18
N ILE A 838 8.66 -20.62 -25.05
CA ILE A 838 9.20 -21.99 -25.24
C ILE A 838 10.57 -22.15 -24.57
N GLU A 839 11.39 -21.11 -24.66
CA GLU A 839 12.75 -21.07 -24.13
C GLU A 839 13.01 -19.64 -23.68
N ARG A 840 13.52 -19.45 -22.46
CA ARG A 840 13.94 -18.13 -21.94
C ARG A 840 15.35 -17.75 -22.39
N GLU A 841 15.61 -16.46 -22.51
CA GLU A 841 16.96 -15.93 -22.80
C GLU A 841 17.79 -15.74 -21.51
N THR A 842 17.11 -15.57 -20.38
CA THR A 842 17.73 -15.32 -19.06
C THR A 842 17.28 -16.37 -18.03
N PHE A 843 17.83 -16.30 -16.82
CA PHE A 843 17.47 -17.19 -15.71
C PHE A 843 16.18 -16.78 -14.97
N TYR A 844 15.62 -15.60 -15.27
CA TYR A 844 14.35 -15.10 -14.72
C TYR A 844 13.13 -15.81 -15.35
N GLY A 845 11.91 -15.32 -15.11
CA GLY A 845 10.71 -15.74 -15.84
C GLY A 845 10.61 -15.11 -17.24
N TYR A 846 9.41 -15.12 -17.80
CA TYR A 846 9.04 -14.23 -18.90
C TYR A 846 8.36 -12.97 -18.34
N SER A 847 8.72 -11.79 -18.86
CA SER A 847 8.14 -10.51 -18.49
C SER A 847 8.21 -9.50 -19.65
N PHE A 848 7.17 -8.71 -19.80
CA PHE A 848 7.11 -7.60 -20.76
C PHE A 848 6.25 -6.46 -20.18
N TYR A 849 6.63 -5.24 -20.51
CA TYR A 849 5.93 -4.02 -20.12
C TYR A 849 4.61 -3.89 -20.87
N GLU A 850 4.59 -4.19 -22.18
CA GLU A 850 3.40 -4.06 -23.01
C GLU A 850 3.28 -5.18 -24.07
N PHE A 851 2.03 -5.57 -24.35
CA PHE A 851 1.61 -6.58 -25.33
C PHE A 851 0.57 -5.99 -26.29
N GLY A 852 1.04 -5.12 -27.18
CA GLY A 852 0.19 -4.43 -28.14
C GLY A 852 -0.29 -5.34 -29.27
N VAL A 853 -1.59 -5.32 -29.57
CA VAL A 853 -2.22 -6.10 -30.67
C VAL A 853 -2.88 -5.12 -31.63
N TYR A 854 -2.55 -5.20 -32.93
CA TYR A 854 -2.96 -4.19 -33.91
C TYR A 854 -3.46 -4.79 -35.23
N ASP A 855 -4.25 -3.99 -35.92
CA ASP A 855 -4.65 -4.13 -37.33
C ASP A 855 -4.09 -2.91 -38.07
N LEU A 856 -2.94 -3.06 -38.73
CA LEU A 856 -2.23 -1.96 -39.40
C LEU A 856 -2.41 -1.93 -40.92
N ASN A 857 -2.99 -2.97 -41.51
CA ASN A 857 -3.18 -3.11 -42.95
C ASN A 857 -4.37 -2.27 -43.46
N PRO A 858 -4.18 -1.35 -44.44
CA PRO A 858 -5.28 -0.56 -44.98
C PRO A 858 -6.25 -1.43 -45.80
N LYS A 859 -7.49 -1.57 -45.32
CA LYS A 859 -8.53 -2.44 -45.91
C LYS A 859 -9.09 -1.93 -47.23
N ALA A 860 -8.80 -0.68 -47.58
CA ALA A 860 -9.06 -0.08 -48.88
C ALA A 860 -7.76 0.55 -49.39
N ALA A 861 -7.46 0.36 -50.69
CA ALA A 861 -6.31 1.01 -51.31
C ALA A 861 -6.54 2.53 -51.38
N ILE A 862 -5.59 3.31 -50.86
CA ILE A 862 -5.62 4.78 -50.98
C ILE A 862 -5.27 5.14 -52.44
N PRO A 863 -6.11 5.92 -53.14
CA PRO A 863 -5.85 6.31 -54.52
C PRO A 863 -4.63 7.23 -54.61
N ALA A 864 -3.93 7.20 -55.75
CA ALA A 864 -2.72 8.02 -55.95
C ALA A 864 -2.99 9.54 -55.88
N ILE A 865 -4.22 9.96 -56.17
CA ILE A 865 -4.74 11.30 -55.90
C ILE A 865 -5.92 11.17 -54.94
N ASP A 866 -5.88 11.87 -53.81
CA ASP A 866 -6.96 11.89 -52.81
C ASP A 866 -7.13 13.31 -52.22
N GLY A 867 -8.09 13.49 -51.31
CA GLY A 867 -8.37 14.77 -50.66
C GLY A 867 -8.92 15.83 -51.60
N LEU A 868 -9.52 15.40 -52.72
CA LEU A 868 -9.93 16.23 -53.84
C LEU A 868 -11.11 17.13 -53.44
N GLN A 869 -10.92 18.44 -53.51
CA GLN A 869 -11.91 19.45 -53.18
C GLN A 869 -12.13 20.37 -54.38
N ALA A 870 -13.40 20.72 -54.66
CA ALA A 870 -13.77 21.66 -55.70
C ALA A 870 -14.65 22.78 -55.10
N SER A 871 -14.32 24.03 -55.41
CA SER A 871 -15.07 25.21 -54.97
C SER A 871 -15.25 26.21 -56.12
N ILE A 872 -16.36 26.94 -56.14
CA ILE A 872 -16.66 27.90 -57.21
C ILE A 872 -16.94 29.31 -56.66
N GLY A 873 -16.20 30.28 -57.16
CA GLY A 873 -16.54 31.69 -57.02
C GLY A 873 -17.66 32.04 -57.99
N ALA A 874 -18.93 31.79 -57.64
CA ALA A 874 -20.06 31.92 -58.57
C ALA A 874 -20.14 33.29 -59.28
N SER A 875 -19.78 34.39 -58.61
CA SER A 875 -19.74 35.75 -59.17
C SER A 875 -18.50 36.07 -60.03
N SER A 876 -17.43 35.28 -59.94
CA SER A 876 -16.25 35.35 -60.82
C SER A 876 -16.20 34.23 -61.86
N LYS A 877 -17.12 33.26 -61.76
CA LYS A 877 -17.18 31.99 -62.49
C LYS A 877 -15.86 31.21 -62.49
N ARG A 878 -14.97 31.41 -61.50
CA ARG A 878 -13.75 30.60 -61.37
C ARG A 878 -13.98 29.43 -60.43
N VAL A 879 -13.68 28.24 -60.92
CA VAL A 879 -13.61 27.01 -60.13
C VAL A 879 -12.17 26.79 -59.72
N THR A 880 -11.96 26.53 -58.45
CA THR A 880 -10.72 26.05 -57.86
C THR A 880 -10.86 24.57 -57.56
N VAL A 881 -9.92 23.76 -58.01
CA VAL A 881 -9.82 22.33 -57.63
C VAL A 881 -8.44 22.06 -57.04
N GLU A 882 -8.42 21.44 -55.87
CA GLU A 882 -7.22 21.15 -55.09
C GLU A 882 -7.23 19.70 -54.61
N GLY A 883 -6.06 19.09 -54.44
CA GLY A 883 -5.92 17.70 -53.99
C GLY A 883 -4.46 17.34 -53.66
N LEU A 884 -4.25 16.12 -53.17
CA LEU A 884 -2.94 15.62 -52.71
C LEU A 884 -2.47 14.40 -53.51
N SER A 885 -1.15 14.31 -53.72
CA SER A 885 -0.45 13.17 -54.32
C SER A 885 -0.03 12.20 -53.23
N MET A 886 -0.80 11.13 -53.04
CA MET A 886 -0.65 10.24 -51.88
C MET A 886 0.59 9.34 -51.95
N ASP A 887 1.12 9.07 -53.15
CA ASP A 887 2.40 8.38 -53.30
C ASP A 887 3.62 9.31 -53.26
N GLY A 888 3.37 10.63 -53.19
CA GLY A 888 4.36 11.69 -53.05
C GLY A 888 5.06 12.13 -54.33
N LYS A 889 4.75 11.55 -55.50
CA LYS A 889 5.43 11.90 -56.75
C LYS A 889 5.00 13.26 -57.30
N LEU A 890 5.95 13.93 -57.97
CA LEU A 890 5.75 15.15 -58.74
C LEU A 890 5.17 14.84 -60.13
N VAL A 891 3.97 14.26 -60.17
CA VAL A 891 3.25 13.91 -61.40
C VAL A 891 2.39 15.07 -61.94
N ASP A 892 2.05 14.99 -63.22
CA ASP A 892 1.09 15.89 -63.87
C ASP A 892 -0.36 15.42 -63.66
N VAL A 893 -1.17 16.24 -62.99
CA VAL A 893 -2.61 16.02 -62.82
C VAL A 893 -3.38 16.81 -63.89
N ASN A 894 -4.30 16.12 -64.57
CA ASN A 894 -5.14 16.66 -65.63
C ASN A 894 -6.60 16.54 -65.17
N LEU A 895 -7.38 17.60 -65.29
CA LEU A 895 -8.79 17.62 -64.88
C LEU A 895 -9.73 17.59 -66.09
N LYS A 896 -10.77 16.77 -65.98
CA LYS A 896 -11.93 16.80 -66.86
C LYS A 896 -13.17 17.15 -66.05
N VAL A 897 -14.03 17.98 -66.62
CA VAL A 897 -15.25 18.44 -65.98
C VAL A 897 -16.44 18.01 -66.81
N VAL A 898 -17.32 17.20 -66.23
CA VAL A 898 -18.61 16.84 -66.82
C VAL A 898 -19.61 17.91 -66.40
N ASP A 899 -20.30 18.52 -67.35
CA ASP A 899 -21.37 19.47 -67.08
C ASP A 899 -22.71 18.76 -66.72
N PRO A 900 -23.72 19.48 -66.20
CA PRO A 900 -25.00 18.89 -65.79
C PRO A 900 -25.80 18.23 -66.93
N GLN A 901 -25.32 18.30 -68.17
CA GLN A 901 -25.91 17.70 -69.37
C GLN A 901 -25.06 16.54 -69.92
N GLY A 902 -23.95 16.20 -69.26
CA GLY A 902 -23.09 15.07 -69.57
C GLY A 902 -21.95 15.37 -70.55
N ASN A 903 -21.72 16.62 -70.95
CA ASN A 903 -20.61 16.96 -71.85
C ASN A 903 -19.31 17.06 -71.07
N VAL A 904 -18.24 16.49 -71.61
CA VAL A 904 -16.90 16.47 -70.98
C VAL A 904 -16.03 17.61 -71.52
N HIS A 905 -15.63 18.50 -70.63
CA HIS A 905 -14.74 19.63 -70.90
C HIS A 905 -13.34 19.36 -70.34
N ASP A 906 -12.29 19.83 -71.01
CA ASP A 906 -10.95 19.89 -70.44
C ASP A 906 -10.86 21.11 -69.52
N ALA A 907 -10.50 20.88 -68.25
CA ALA A 907 -10.47 21.90 -67.21
C ALA A 907 -9.03 22.29 -66.82
N GLY A 908 -8.04 21.87 -67.61
CA GLY A 908 -6.65 22.22 -67.42
C GLY A 908 -5.84 21.20 -66.61
N LYS A 909 -4.60 21.59 -66.35
CA LYS A 909 -3.52 20.70 -65.91
C LYS A 909 -2.57 21.44 -64.97
N ALA A 910 -2.09 20.77 -63.94
CA ALA A 910 -0.99 21.24 -63.10
C ALA A 910 -0.10 20.06 -62.66
N THR A 911 1.19 20.32 -62.55
CA THR A 911 2.14 19.41 -61.88
C THR A 911 1.97 19.55 -60.37
N VAL A 912 2.07 18.43 -59.64
CA VAL A 912 2.11 18.40 -58.18
C VAL A 912 3.31 19.23 -57.67
N ALA A 913 3.11 20.03 -56.63
CA ALA A 913 4.14 20.87 -56.02
C ALA A 913 5.04 20.08 -55.05
N GLU A 914 6.18 20.67 -54.67
CA GLU A 914 7.12 20.09 -53.69
C GLU A 914 6.50 19.78 -52.32
N THR A 915 5.33 20.36 -52.00
CA THR A 915 4.52 20.07 -50.81
C THR A 915 3.61 18.84 -50.92
N GLY A 916 3.53 18.19 -52.09
CA GLY A 916 2.64 17.05 -52.36
C GLY A 916 1.23 17.43 -52.84
N GLY A 917 0.84 18.70 -52.77
CA GLY A 917 -0.45 19.18 -53.27
C GLY A 917 -0.43 19.73 -54.70
N PHE A 918 -1.59 19.81 -55.33
CA PHE A 918 -1.80 20.55 -56.59
C PHE A 918 -3.04 21.46 -56.50
N ARG A 919 -3.06 22.50 -57.35
CA ARG A 919 -4.17 23.46 -57.47
C ARG A 919 -4.37 23.81 -58.94
N ILE A 920 -5.62 23.76 -59.42
CA ILE A 920 -6.01 24.11 -60.80
C ILE A 920 -7.21 25.07 -60.74
N ASP A 921 -7.06 26.26 -61.32
CA ASP A 921 -8.07 27.32 -61.35
C ASP A 921 -8.58 27.57 -62.77
N PHE A 922 -9.81 27.15 -63.10
CA PHE A 922 -10.39 27.30 -64.45
C PHE A 922 -11.68 28.15 -64.46
N PRO A 923 -12.03 28.82 -65.58
CA PRO A 923 -13.30 29.53 -65.72
C PRO A 923 -14.42 28.56 -66.17
N LEU A 924 -15.61 28.71 -65.58
CA LEU A 924 -16.81 27.97 -65.97
C LEU A 924 -17.43 28.58 -67.24
N PRO A 925 -17.63 27.84 -68.33
CA PRO A 925 -18.21 28.37 -69.56
C PRO A 925 -19.75 28.46 -69.47
N GLY A 926 -20.29 29.67 -69.59
CA GLY A 926 -21.73 29.93 -69.70
C GLY A 926 -22.45 30.11 -68.36
N ASP A 927 -23.77 29.89 -68.37
CA ASP A 927 -24.71 30.12 -67.26
C ASP A 927 -25.49 28.84 -66.92
N LEU A 928 -24.83 27.70 -67.08
CA LEU A 928 -25.43 26.37 -67.12
C LEU A 928 -25.50 25.77 -65.71
N GLN A 929 -26.66 25.91 -65.07
CA GLN A 929 -26.82 25.59 -63.65
C GLN A 929 -27.01 24.09 -63.38
N GLY A 930 -26.53 23.65 -62.22
CA GLY A 930 -26.60 22.26 -61.75
C GLY A 930 -25.27 21.75 -61.21
N VAL A 931 -25.21 20.44 -60.96
CA VAL A 931 -24.01 19.75 -60.42
C VAL A 931 -23.06 19.40 -61.55
N TYR A 932 -21.81 19.87 -61.42
CA TYR A 932 -20.68 19.51 -62.26
C TYR A 932 -19.84 18.42 -61.57
N GLU A 933 -19.32 17.47 -62.35
CA GLU A 933 -18.42 16.44 -61.85
C GLU A 933 -16.98 16.67 -62.34
N VAL A 934 -16.04 16.85 -61.42
CA VAL A 934 -14.61 16.94 -61.72
C VAL A 934 -13.99 15.56 -61.56
N TRP A 935 -13.26 15.12 -62.59
CA TRP A 935 -12.50 13.88 -62.62
C TRP A 935 -11.00 14.22 -62.82
N ALA A 936 -10.16 13.79 -61.87
CA ALA A 936 -8.73 14.02 -61.86
C ALA A 936 -7.95 12.77 -62.30
N THR A 937 -7.07 12.93 -63.30
CA THR A 937 -6.21 11.87 -63.84
C THR A 937 -4.73 12.25 -63.78
N ALA A 938 -3.91 11.35 -63.23
CA ALA A 938 -2.45 11.43 -63.20
C ALA A 938 -1.81 10.12 -63.69
N GLU A 939 -0.52 10.13 -63.95
CA GLU A 939 0.22 8.95 -64.39
C GLU A 939 0.21 7.85 -63.31
N GLY A 940 -0.11 6.61 -63.70
CA GLY A 940 -0.21 5.46 -62.78
C GLY A 940 -1.55 5.28 -62.07
N MET A 941 -2.56 6.13 -62.31
CA MET A 941 -3.91 5.92 -61.79
C MET A 941 -4.67 4.83 -62.57
N ASN A 942 -5.26 3.86 -61.87
CA ASN A 942 -6.12 2.84 -62.46
C ASN A 942 -7.54 3.37 -62.76
N GLU A 943 -8.07 4.22 -61.89
CA GLU A 943 -9.34 4.94 -62.05
C GLU A 943 -9.14 6.42 -61.66
N PRO A 944 -9.86 7.39 -62.23
CA PRO A 944 -9.72 8.80 -61.88
C PRO A 944 -10.36 9.13 -60.52
N ALA A 945 -9.73 10.01 -59.75
CA ALA A 945 -10.35 10.55 -58.53
C ALA A 945 -11.48 11.53 -58.91
N LYS A 946 -12.55 11.61 -58.10
CA LYS A 946 -13.77 12.35 -58.43
C LYS A 946 -14.23 13.26 -57.28
N VAL A 947 -14.66 14.48 -57.62
CA VAL A 947 -15.37 15.40 -56.73
C VAL A 947 -16.47 16.13 -57.53
N SER A 948 -17.47 16.69 -56.87
CA SER A 948 -18.53 17.47 -57.51
C SER A 948 -18.71 18.86 -56.88
N PHE A 949 -19.11 19.85 -57.68
CA PHE A 949 -19.53 21.17 -57.20
C PHE A 949 -20.83 21.58 -57.90
N GLU A 950 -21.68 22.37 -57.25
CA GLU A 950 -22.90 22.92 -57.87
C GLU A 950 -22.68 24.38 -58.30
N TYR A 951 -23.27 24.77 -59.43
CA TYR A 951 -23.33 26.17 -59.87
C TYR A 951 -24.79 26.61 -60.04
N LYS A 952 -25.11 27.80 -59.49
CA LYS A 952 -26.40 28.49 -59.61
C LYS A 952 -26.20 29.98 -59.92
N SER A 953 -27.21 30.62 -60.49
CA SER A 953 -27.19 32.05 -60.84
C SER A 953 -27.75 32.95 -59.73
N ASP A 954 -27.29 34.20 -59.69
CA ASP A 954 -27.65 35.23 -58.71
C ASP A 954 -29.13 35.29 -58.26
N ASP A 955 -29.27 35.42 -56.95
CA ASP A 955 -30.48 35.18 -56.14
C ASP A 955 -31.14 36.46 -55.60
N ARG A 956 -32.39 36.31 -55.16
CA ARG A 956 -33.27 37.33 -54.55
C ARG A 956 -34.16 36.80 -53.43
N THR A 957 -34.11 35.52 -53.09
CA THR A 957 -34.55 35.04 -51.77
C THR A 957 -33.50 35.42 -50.73
N ALA A 958 -33.94 35.49 -49.47
CA ALA A 958 -33.01 35.54 -48.35
C ALA A 958 -32.93 34.14 -47.76
N PRO A 959 -31.75 33.69 -47.26
CA PRO A 959 -31.60 32.34 -46.76
C PRO A 959 -32.58 32.01 -45.64
N VAL A 960 -32.94 30.74 -45.52
CA VAL A 960 -33.65 30.24 -44.34
C VAL A 960 -32.63 29.51 -43.46
N THR A 961 -32.32 30.07 -42.31
CA THR A 961 -31.56 29.33 -41.28
C THR A 961 -32.51 28.53 -40.41
N THR A 962 -32.25 27.23 -40.26
CA THR A 962 -32.85 26.39 -39.23
C THR A 962 -31.83 26.18 -38.11
N ALA A 963 -32.27 26.30 -36.86
CA ALA A 963 -31.48 25.91 -35.70
C ALA A 963 -31.93 24.52 -35.22
N VAL A 964 -31.00 23.57 -35.19
CA VAL A 964 -31.18 22.30 -34.48
C VAL A 964 -30.52 22.45 -33.12
N VAL A 965 -31.29 22.20 -32.06
CA VAL A 965 -30.80 22.04 -30.69
C VAL A 965 -30.59 20.55 -30.47
N THR A 966 -29.42 20.18 -29.95
CA THR A 966 -29.08 18.80 -29.59
C THR A 966 -28.71 18.74 -28.10
N PRO A 967 -29.36 17.90 -27.28
CA PRO A 967 -30.49 17.03 -27.62
C PRO A 967 -31.76 17.81 -28.05
N ASP A 968 -32.70 17.15 -28.75
CA ASP A 968 -33.90 17.82 -29.33
C ASP A 968 -34.89 18.33 -28.27
N ARG A 969 -34.71 17.87 -27.03
CA ARG A 969 -35.55 18.16 -25.86
C ARG A 969 -34.68 18.26 -24.61
N PRO A 970 -35.09 19.09 -23.63
CA PRO A 970 -34.50 19.08 -22.29
C PRO A 970 -34.51 17.68 -21.68
N ASP A 971 -33.35 17.23 -21.20
CA ASP A 971 -33.14 15.96 -20.50
C ASP A 971 -33.20 16.09 -18.96
N GLY A 972 -33.38 17.32 -18.47
CA GLY A 972 -33.77 17.65 -17.11
C GLY A 972 -35.26 17.97 -16.94
N ARG A 973 -35.61 18.27 -15.69
CA ARG A 973 -36.93 18.73 -15.25
C ARG A 973 -37.15 20.19 -15.66
N ASN A 974 -38.42 20.62 -15.61
CA ASN A 974 -38.86 22.01 -15.81
C ASN A 974 -38.42 22.72 -17.11
N GLY A 975 -37.81 22.00 -18.07
CA GLY A 975 -37.32 22.54 -19.34
C GLY A 975 -35.81 22.81 -19.40
N TRP A 976 -35.05 22.38 -18.38
CA TRP A 976 -33.60 22.50 -18.32
C TRP A 976 -32.87 21.33 -18.99
N TYR A 977 -31.74 21.62 -19.61
CA TYR A 977 -30.79 20.60 -20.09
C TYR A 977 -29.72 20.35 -19.02
N ARG A 978 -29.48 19.09 -18.67
CA ARG A 978 -28.44 18.67 -17.70
C ARG A 978 -27.13 18.26 -18.36
N GLN A 979 -27.08 18.34 -19.68
CA GLN A 979 -25.90 18.11 -20.51
C GLN A 979 -25.69 19.29 -21.46
N SER A 980 -24.48 19.38 -22.01
CA SER A 980 -24.10 20.50 -22.87
C SER A 980 -24.98 20.58 -24.13
N VAL A 981 -25.59 21.74 -24.33
CA VAL A 981 -26.49 21.97 -25.47
C VAL A 981 -25.67 22.37 -26.69
N THR A 982 -25.79 21.60 -27.77
CA THR A 982 -25.18 21.95 -29.06
C THR A 982 -26.22 22.60 -29.96
N VAL A 983 -25.99 23.85 -30.36
CA VAL A 983 -26.80 24.56 -31.36
C VAL A 983 -26.11 24.47 -32.71
N THR A 984 -26.68 23.66 -33.60
CA THR A 984 -26.25 23.54 -35.00
C THR A 984 -27.16 24.40 -35.87
N LEU A 985 -26.64 25.53 -36.34
CA LEU A 985 -27.30 26.34 -37.37
C LEU A 985 -27.04 25.71 -38.76
N THR A 986 -28.12 25.42 -39.49
CA THR A 986 -28.08 24.98 -40.89
C THR A 986 -28.75 26.06 -41.74
N ALA A 987 -27.95 26.86 -42.44
CA ALA A 987 -28.45 27.86 -43.35
C ALA A 987 -28.58 27.30 -44.77
N ARG A 988 -29.75 27.48 -45.39
CA ARG A 988 -30.01 27.06 -46.77
C ARG A 988 -30.79 28.15 -47.49
N ASP A 989 -30.27 28.59 -48.64
CA ASP A 989 -31.11 29.13 -49.70
C ASP A 989 -31.38 28.03 -50.75
N GLU A 990 -32.48 28.17 -51.50
CA GLU A 990 -32.76 27.29 -52.65
C GLU A 990 -32.03 27.76 -53.91
N ALA A 991 -31.77 29.06 -54.05
CA ALA A 991 -31.32 29.68 -55.30
C ALA A 991 -29.82 30.08 -55.32
N SER A 992 -29.19 30.43 -54.20
CA SER A 992 -27.74 30.67 -54.12
C SER A 992 -27.03 29.93 -52.98
N THR A 993 -25.75 30.28 -52.76
CA THR A 993 -24.96 29.87 -51.61
C THR A 993 -24.98 30.95 -50.53
N VAL A 994 -25.27 30.53 -49.30
CA VAL A 994 -25.10 31.35 -48.10
C VAL A 994 -23.64 31.79 -48.01
N THR A 995 -23.40 33.09 -47.87
CA THR A 995 -22.06 33.66 -47.82
C THR A 995 -21.62 34.00 -46.40
N GLU A 996 -22.57 34.31 -45.51
CA GLU A 996 -22.31 34.50 -44.09
C GLU A 996 -23.49 33.99 -43.25
N THR A 997 -23.24 33.15 -42.26
CA THR A 997 -24.17 32.89 -41.15
C THR A 997 -23.61 33.61 -39.92
N VAL A 998 -24.44 34.41 -39.24
CA VAL A 998 -24.06 35.08 -37.99
C VAL A 998 -25.02 34.77 -36.85
N TYR A 999 -24.47 34.75 -35.64
CA TYR A 999 -25.23 34.61 -34.40
C TYR A 999 -24.92 35.75 -33.43
N SER A 1000 -25.75 35.90 -32.40
CA SER A 1000 -25.64 36.91 -31.36
C SER A 1000 -26.18 36.34 -30.05
N LEU A 1001 -25.47 36.61 -28.95
CA LEU A 1001 -25.84 36.19 -27.59
C LEU A 1001 -26.38 37.37 -26.73
N ASP A 1002 -26.32 38.60 -27.25
CA ASP A 1002 -26.69 39.84 -26.56
C ASP A 1002 -27.98 40.48 -27.13
N GLY A 1003 -28.85 39.64 -27.70
CA GLY A 1003 -30.14 40.04 -28.28
C GLY A 1003 -30.06 40.67 -29.67
N GLY A 1004 -28.89 40.64 -30.33
CA GLY A 1004 -28.68 41.19 -31.68
C GLY A 1004 -27.92 42.52 -31.70
N THR A 1005 -27.19 42.85 -30.62
CA THR A 1005 -26.41 44.09 -30.50
C THR A 1005 -25.00 43.91 -31.09
N VAL A 1006 -24.35 42.79 -30.80
CA VAL A 1006 -23.11 42.32 -31.43
C VAL A 1006 -23.39 41.00 -32.17
N TRP A 1007 -22.78 40.85 -33.35
CA TRP A 1007 -22.94 39.69 -34.23
C TRP A 1007 -21.58 39.03 -34.50
N HIS A 1008 -21.53 37.70 -34.41
CA HIS A 1008 -20.34 36.87 -34.59
C HIS A 1008 -20.56 35.89 -35.74
N ALA A 1009 -19.53 35.62 -36.53
CA ALA A 1009 -19.57 34.60 -37.58
C ALA A 1009 -19.74 33.20 -37.00
N TYR A 1010 -20.67 32.42 -37.56
CA TYR A 1010 -20.88 31.01 -37.23
C TYR A 1010 -19.96 30.14 -38.09
N THR A 1011 -18.97 29.50 -37.46
CA THR A 1011 -17.95 28.67 -38.13
C THR A 1011 -18.07 27.17 -37.82
N GLY A 1012 -19.00 26.79 -36.96
CA GLY A 1012 -19.28 25.43 -36.51
C GLY A 1012 -20.31 25.42 -35.39
N PRO A 1013 -20.81 24.24 -34.96
CA PRO A 1013 -21.83 24.13 -33.92
C PRO A 1013 -21.42 24.83 -32.61
N LEU A 1014 -22.36 25.54 -32.00
CA LEU A 1014 -22.13 26.28 -30.76
C LEU A 1014 -22.45 25.39 -29.57
N VAL A 1015 -21.45 25.04 -28.77
CA VAL A 1015 -21.61 24.18 -27.58
C VAL A 1015 -21.74 25.06 -26.33
N PHE A 1016 -22.86 24.91 -25.64
CA PHE A 1016 -23.18 25.59 -24.38
C PHE A 1016 -23.08 24.57 -23.25
N ALA A 1017 -21.90 24.51 -22.62
CA ALA A 1017 -21.56 23.55 -21.57
C ALA A 1017 -21.42 24.17 -20.17
N ALA A 1018 -21.64 25.48 -20.04
CA ALA A 1018 -21.77 26.16 -18.77
C ALA A 1018 -23.26 26.35 -18.45
N ASP A 1019 -23.56 26.54 -17.17
CA ASP A 1019 -24.94 26.70 -16.70
C ASP A 1019 -25.45 28.13 -16.93
N GLY A 1020 -26.75 28.27 -17.16
CA GLY A 1020 -27.43 29.54 -17.37
C GLY A 1020 -28.53 29.51 -18.44
N THR A 1021 -29.23 30.65 -18.58
CA THR A 1021 -30.27 30.84 -19.60
C THR A 1021 -29.70 31.50 -20.85
N TYR A 1022 -29.80 30.83 -21.99
CA TYR A 1022 -29.26 31.28 -23.27
C TYR A 1022 -30.34 31.81 -24.22
N GLY A 1023 -29.99 32.87 -24.96
CA GLY A 1023 -30.79 33.41 -26.05
C GLY A 1023 -29.92 33.59 -27.29
N VAL A 1024 -29.95 32.62 -28.20
CA VAL A 1024 -29.15 32.64 -29.42
C VAL A 1024 -29.99 33.23 -30.54
N SER A 1025 -29.72 34.49 -30.88
CA SER A 1025 -30.24 35.11 -32.10
C SER A 1025 -29.36 34.72 -33.29
N TYR A 1026 -29.94 34.47 -34.45
CA TYR A 1026 -29.20 34.11 -35.66
C TYR A 1026 -29.87 34.66 -36.93
N ARG A 1027 -29.05 34.83 -37.97
CA ARG A 1027 -29.47 35.14 -39.35
C ARG A 1027 -28.36 34.76 -40.33
N SER A 1028 -28.71 34.57 -41.58
CA SER A 1028 -27.77 34.38 -42.68
C SER A 1028 -27.97 35.40 -43.80
N THR A 1029 -26.89 35.66 -44.54
CA THR A 1029 -26.82 36.51 -45.73
C THR A 1029 -26.31 35.68 -46.91
N ASP A 1030 -26.99 35.80 -48.05
CA ASP A 1030 -26.59 35.11 -49.28
C ASP A 1030 -25.43 35.79 -50.03
N ARG A 1031 -25.08 35.25 -51.20
CA ARG A 1031 -24.01 35.81 -52.05
C ARG A 1031 -24.37 37.13 -52.74
N GLN A 1032 -25.66 37.46 -52.84
CA GLN A 1032 -26.18 38.67 -53.47
C GLN A 1032 -26.45 39.81 -52.48
N GLY A 1033 -26.33 39.55 -51.17
CA GLY A 1033 -26.56 40.51 -50.08
C GLY A 1033 -27.97 40.47 -49.49
N ASN A 1034 -28.78 39.47 -49.82
CA ASN A 1034 -30.08 39.23 -49.23
C ASN A 1034 -29.89 38.61 -47.83
N ALA A 1035 -30.24 39.35 -46.77
CA ALA A 1035 -30.14 38.91 -45.39
C ALA A 1035 -31.52 38.58 -44.80
N GLU A 1036 -31.63 37.48 -44.06
CA GLU A 1036 -32.88 37.12 -43.38
C GLU A 1036 -33.14 37.98 -42.13
N ALA A 1037 -34.40 38.02 -41.70
CA ALA A 1037 -34.76 38.66 -40.43
C ALA A 1037 -34.26 37.81 -39.25
N PRO A 1038 -33.62 38.41 -38.22
CA PRO A 1038 -33.17 37.71 -37.03
C PRO A 1038 -34.23 36.78 -36.42
N GLN A 1039 -33.90 35.50 -36.33
CA GLN A 1039 -34.61 34.50 -35.54
C GLN A 1039 -33.92 34.37 -34.17
N THR A 1040 -34.61 33.84 -33.16
CA THR A 1040 -34.03 33.61 -31.82
C THR A 1040 -34.55 32.31 -31.22
N ILE A 1041 -33.64 31.42 -30.80
CA ILE A 1041 -33.97 30.30 -29.91
C ILE A 1041 -33.62 30.63 -28.46
N ARG A 1042 -34.28 29.96 -27.51
CA ARG A 1042 -34.00 30.05 -26.08
C ARG A 1042 -34.03 28.66 -25.45
N PHE A 1043 -33.10 28.42 -24.54
CA PHE A 1043 -32.99 27.22 -23.72
C PHE A 1043 -32.22 27.59 -22.44
N ALA A 1044 -32.19 26.69 -21.48
CA ALA A 1044 -31.41 26.87 -20.26
C ALA A 1044 -30.66 25.57 -19.94
N VAL A 1045 -29.40 25.70 -19.56
CA VAL A 1045 -28.49 24.60 -19.19
C VAL A 1045 -28.27 24.67 -17.69
N ASP A 1046 -28.36 23.54 -17.02
CA ASP A 1046 -27.99 23.36 -15.62
C ASP A 1046 -27.60 21.89 -15.42
N GLY A 1047 -26.30 21.60 -15.58
CA GLY A 1047 -25.70 20.28 -15.34
C GLY A 1047 -25.00 20.17 -13.98
N THR A 1048 -25.01 21.24 -13.18
CA THR A 1048 -24.38 21.28 -11.85
C THR A 1048 -25.38 20.83 -10.78
N GLY A 1049 -24.89 20.12 -9.76
CA GLY A 1049 -25.70 19.72 -8.61
C GLY A 1049 -25.63 20.75 -7.48
N PRO A 1050 -26.70 20.91 -6.66
CA PRO A 1050 -26.76 21.92 -5.61
C PRO A 1050 -25.64 21.75 -4.58
N VAL A 1051 -24.97 22.84 -4.24
CA VAL A 1051 -23.90 22.84 -3.22
C VAL A 1051 -24.52 22.69 -1.84
N ILE A 1052 -24.14 21.62 -1.14
CA ILE A 1052 -24.62 21.31 0.22
C ILE A 1052 -23.56 21.70 1.25
N ALA A 1053 -23.91 22.63 2.13
CA ALA A 1053 -23.17 22.92 3.36
C ALA A 1053 -23.90 22.32 4.56
N ILE A 1054 -23.20 21.50 5.34
CA ILE A 1054 -23.68 21.00 6.64
C ILE A 1054 -22.86 21.74 7.69
N ALA A 1055 -23.54 22.46 8.58
CA ALA A 1055 -22.92 23.26 9.64
C ALA A 1055 -22.94 22.54 10.99
N GLU A 1056 -23.95 21.69 11.22
CA GLU A 1056 -24.11 20.89 12.44
C GLU A 1056 -24.96 19.64 12.11
N PRO A 1057 -24.54 18.40 12.44
CA PRO A 1057 -23.26 18.03 13.08
C PRO A 1057 -22.04 18.41 12.23
N VAL A 1058 -20.91 18.62 12.92
CA VAL A 1058 -19.61 18.89 12.30
C VAL A 1058 -18.92 17.56 11.99
N ASP A 1059 -18.30 17.45 10.82
CA ASP A 1059 -17.61 16.24 10.37
C ASP A 1059 -16.39 15.92 11.24
N GLY A 1060 -16.15 14.62 11.49
CA GLY A 1060 -15.07 14.11 12.34
C GLY A 1060 -15.17 14.47 13.84
N ARG A 1061 -16.22 15.17 14.28
CA ARG A 1061 -16.32 15.66 15.66
C ARG A 1061 -16.93 14.63 16.61
N THR A 1062 -16.26 14.37 17.72
CA THR A 1062 -16.85 13.69 18.88
C THR A 1062 -17.70 14.66 19.71
N TYR A 1063 -18.90 14.22 20.08
CA TYR A 1063 -19.84 14.92 20.95
C TYR A 1063 -20.06 14.12 22.24
N ALA A 1064 -20.41 14.79 23.33
CA ALA A 1064 -20.84 14.06 24.52
C ALA A 1064 -22.26 13.53 24.31
N SER A 1065 -22.55 12.31 24.76
CA SER A 1065 -23.90 11.73 24.74
C SER A 1065 -24.97 12.62 25.37
N ALA A 1066 -24.59 13.49 26.31
CA ALA A 1066 -25.48 14.45 26.97
C ALA A 1066 -25.91 15.65 26.11
N ASP A 1067 -25.22 15.91 25.00
CA ASP A 1067 -25.39 17.09 24.17
C ASP A 1067 -26.69 17.06 23.34
N GLU A 1068 -26.97 18.20 22.71
CA GLU A 1068 -28.14 18.39 21.85
C GLU A 1068 -27.71 19.30 20.69
N ILE A 1069 -27.77 18.75 19.48
CA ILE A 1069 -27.33 19.44 18.25
C ILE A 1069 -28.54 19.83 17.41
N ALA A 1070 -28.44 20.90 16.63
CA ALA A 1070 -29.44 21.20 15.61
C ALA A 1070 -29.00 20.56 14.28
N ALA A 1071 -29.90 19.87 13.59
CA ALA A 1071 -29.66 19.40 12.23
C ALA A 1071 -29.60 20.61 11.26
N ALA A 1072 -28.44 21.26 11.14
CA ALA A 1072 -28.26 22.53 10.45
C ALA A 1072 -27.48 22.35 9.14
N PHE A 1073 -28.18 22.54 8.03
CA PHE A 1073 -27.62 22.46 6.69
C PHE A 1073 -28.34 23.42 5.75
N THR A 1074 -27.68 23.78 4.65
CA THR A 1074 -28.23 24.56 3.56
C THR A 1074 -27.83 23.91 2.23
N ALA A 1075 -28.78 23.81 1.31
CA ALA A 1075 -28.49 23.58 -0.11
C ALA A 1075 -28.65 24.92 -0.84
N ALA A 1076 -27.70 25.24 -1.72
CA ALA A 1076 -27.75 26.39 -2.60
C ALA A 1076 -27.47 25.94 -4.04
N ASP A 1077 -28.11 26.59 -5.00
CA ASP A 1077 -27.84 26.39 -6.42
C ASP A 1077 -27.98 27.73 -7.16
N ASP A 1078 -27.05 27.99 -8.06
CA ASP A 1078 -26.98 29.21 -8.89
C ASP A 1078 -27.53 28.98 -10.31
N GLY A 1079 -27.81 27.73 -10.69
CA GLY A 1079 -28.32 27.30 -12.00
C GLY A 1079 -29.85 27.39 -12.11
N SER A 1080 -30.53 26.27 -11.88
CA SER A 1080 -32.01 26.20 -11.93
C SER A 1080 -32.70 26.55 -10.61
N GLY A 1081 -31.95 26.56 -9.50
CA GLY A 1081 -32.43 26.77 -8.13
C GLY A 1081 -32.83 25.46 -7.44
N THR A 1082 -32.82 25.46 -6.10
CA THR A 1082 -33.04 24.24 -5.31
C THR A 1082 -34.50 23.77 -5.26
N ASP A 1083 -34.71 22.46 -5.38
CA ASP A 1083 -35.97 21.78 -5.10
C ASP A 1083 -36.05 21.46 -3.59
N GLU A 1084 -36.61 22.39 -2.82
CA GLU A 1084 -36.86 22.21 -1.37
C GLU A 1084 -37.71 20.95 -1.07
N ALA A 1085 -38.58 20.52 -1.99
CA ALA A 1085 -39.45 19.37 -1.79
C ALA A 1085 -38.74 18.03 -2.07
N ALA A 1086 -37.67 18.03 -2.85
CA ALA A 1086 -36.79 16.89 -3.07
C ALA A 1086 -35.61 16.81 -2.08
N THR A 1087 -35.37 17.86 -1.29
CA THR A 1087 -34.26 17.90 -0.32
C THR A 1087 -34.58 17.11 0.95
N VAL A 1088 -33.76 16.12 1.28
CA VAL A 1088 -33.97 15.17 2.38
C VAL A 1088 -32.68 14.98 3.19
N ALA A 1089 -32.75 15.24 4.50
CA ALA A 1089 -31.70 14.88 5.44
C ALA A 1089 -32.05 13.59 6.20
N ARG A 1090 -31.02 12.82 6.55
CA ARG A 1090 -31.11 11.57 7.31
C ARG A 1090 -30.01 11.50 8.37
N LEU A 1091 -30.35 10.98 9.54
CA LEU A 1091 -29.43 10.60 10.59
C LEU A 1091 -29.57 9.09 10.80
N ASP A 1092 -28.49 8.33 10.62
CA ASP A 1092 -28.46 6.86 10.66
C ASP A 1092 -29.59 6.25 9.78
N GLY A 1093 -29.75 6.81 8.58
CA GLY A 1093 -30.80 6.49 7.62
C GLY A 1093 -32.21 7.02 7.95
N ARG A 1094 -32.48 7.47 9.19
CA ARG A 1094 -33.79 7.97 9.65
C ARG A 1094 -34.02 9.42 9.19
N PRO A 1095 -35.16 9.78 8.57
CA PRO A 1095 -35.41 11.15 8.12
C PRO A 1095 -35.41 12.17 9.27
N VAL A 1096 -34.74 13.30 9.05
CA VAL A 1096 -34.66 14.44 9.99
C VAL A 1096 -34.90 15.74 9.22
N ARG A 1097 -35.49 16.76 9.85
CA ARG A 1097 -35.76 18.07 9.22
C ARG A 1097 -34.70 19.09 9.61
N ALA A 1098 -34.39 20.02 8.71
CA ALA A 1098 -33.54 21.17 9.01
C ALA A 1098 -34.02 21.91 10.28
N GLY A 1099 -33.09 22.28 11.15
CA GLY A 1099 -33.36 22.95 12.42
C GLY A 1099 -34.00 22.08 13.52
N THR A 1100 -34.15 20.76 13.31
CA THR A 1100 -34.61 19.85 14.37
C THR A 1100 -33.50 19.65 15.40
N ALA A 1101 -33.82 19.81 16.68
CA ALA A 1101 -32.93 19.40 17.76
C ALA A 1101 -32.84 17.86 17.83
N VAL A 1102 -31.62 17.33 17.74
CA VAL A 1102 -31.28 15.92 17.93
C VAL A 1102 -30.63 15.79 19.29
N VAL A 1103 -31.25 15.00 20.17
CA VAL A 1103 -30.80 14.78 21.54
C VAL A 1103 -29.91 13.53 21.55
N LEU A 1104 -28.61 13.69 21.77
CA LEU A 1104 -27.64 12.66 21.38
C LEU A 1104 -27.74 11.36 22.20
N TYR A 1105 -28.22 11.42 23.45
CA TYR A 1105 -28.37 10.20 24.26
C TYR A 1105 -29.41 9.21 23.70
N GLU A 1106 -30.28 9.65 22.78
CA GLU A 1106 -31.29 8.82 22.09
C GLU A 1106 -30.72 8.08 20.86
N LEU A 1107 -29.46 8.35 20.51
CA LEU A 1107 -28.63 7.53 19.62
C LEU A 1107 -27.84 6.51 20.46
N GLU A 1108 -27.29 5.47 19.83
CA GLU A 1108 -26.29 4.60 20.49
C GLU A 1108 -24.91 5.26 20.53
N LEU A 1109 -23.97 4.76 21.34
CA LEU A 1109 -22.62 5.30 21.39
C LEU A 1109 -21.77 4.85 20.19
N GLY A 1110 -20.81 5.69 19.78
CA GLY A 1110 -19.91 5.47 18.65
C GLY A 1110 -20.25 6.31 17.43
N MET A 1111 -19.92 5.81 16.24
CA MET A 1111 -20.02 6.57 14.98
C MET A 1111 -21.44 6.63 14.41
N HIS A 1112 -21.85 7.83 14.01
CA HIS A 1112 -23.11 8.14 13.32
C HIS A 1112 -22.87 8.69 11.93
N GLU A 1113 -23.90 8.61 11.08
CA GLU A 1113 -23.87 9.17 9.73
C GLU A 1113 -25.03 10.15 9.50
N PHE A 1114 -24.70 11.42 9.24
CA PHE A 1114 -25.66 12.45 8.87
C PHE A 1114 -25.50 12.79 7.38
N THR A 1115 -26.50 12.40 6.60
CA THR A 1115 -26.49 12.47 5.14
C THR A 1115 -27.61 13.39 4.65
N VAL A 1116 -27.25 14.42 3.88
CA VAL A 1116 -28.17 15.33 3.21
C VAL A 1116 -28.10 15.06 1.70
N THR A 1117 -29.24 14.70 1.11
CA THR A 1117 -29.43 14.66 -0.34
C THR A 1117 -30.27 15.85 -0.75
N ALA A 1118 -29.79 16.66 -1.69
CA ALA A 1118 -30.51 17.78 -2.27
C ALA A 1118 -30.61 17.62 -3.78
N ALA A 1119 -31.66 18.19 -4.37
CA ALA A 1119 -31.83 18.28 -5.81
C ALA A 1119 -32.20 19.71 -6.20
N ASP A 1120 -31.95 20.05 -7.44
CA ASP A 1120 -32.33 21.32 -8.09
C ASP A 1120 -33.58 21.14 -8.97
N LEU A 1121 -34.01 22.23 -9.59
CA LEU A 1121 -35.19 22.28 -10.45
C LEU A 1121 -34.94 21.76 -11.87
N ALA A 1122 -33.69 21.50 -12.27
CA ALA A 1122 -33.32 20.69 -13.43
C ALA A 1122 -33.31 19.19 -13.11
N GLY A 1123 -33.23 18.81 -11.83
CA GLY A 1123 -33.14 17.43 -11.37
C GLY A 1123 -31.73 16.84 -11.48
N ASN A 1124 -30.66 17.62 -11.31
CA ASN A 1124 -29.42 17.06 -10.79
C ASN A 1124 -29.60 16.76 -9.29
N ILE A 1125 -28.69 15.97 -8.73
CA ILE A 1125 -28.78 15.51 -7.33
C ILE A 1125 -27.38 15.56 -6.73
N ALA A 1126 -27.22 16.31 -5.66
CA ALA A 1126 -26.05 16.26 -4.80
C ALA A 1126 -26.36 15.44 -3.53
N THR A 1127 -25.34 14.81 -2.96
CA THR A 1127 -25.44 14.22 -1.62
C THR A 1127 -24.14 14.50 -0.88
N ARG A 1128 -24.27 15.02 0.35
CA ARG A 1128 -23.18 15.23 1.27
C ARG A 1128 -23.45 14.44 2.54
N THR A 1129 -22.44 13.72 2.98
CA THR A 1129 -22.42 12.96 4.22
C THR A 1129 -21.36 13.57 5.13
N VAL A 1130 -21.67 13.69 6.41
CA VAL A 1130 -20.69 13.92 7.48
C VAL A 1130 -20.86 12.83 8.53
N ARG A 1131 -19.77 12.48 9.21
CA ARG A 1131 -19.76 11.49 10.29
C ARG A 1131 -19.31 12.14 11.59
N PHE A 1132 -19.97 11.79 12.67
CA PHE A 1132 -19.68 12.30 14.01
C PHE A 1132 -19.78 11.16 15.01
N GLU A 1133 -19.14 11.30 16.15
CA GLU A 1133 -19.15 10.30 17.21
C GLU A 1133 -20.00 10.79 18.40
N THR A 1134 -20.74 9.90 19.05
CA THR A 1134 -21.24 10.14 20.41
C THR A 1134 -20.46 9.31 21.43
N ALA A 1135 -19.78 10.00 22.34
CA ALA A 1135 -18.97 9.39 23.38
C ALA A 1135 -19.60 9.57 24.77
N ALA A 1136 -19.41 8.57 25.64
CA ALA A 1136 -19.71 8.72 27.05
C ALA A 1136 -18.61 9.53 27.77
N GLY A 1137 -18.97 10.16 28.89
CA GLY A 1137 -18.02 10.90 29.71
C GLY A 1137 -18.58 11.21 31.09
N ILE A 1138 -17.70 11.35 32.09
CA ILE A 1138 -18.12 11.60 33.49
C ILE A 1138 -18.96 12.87 33.62
N ASP A 1139 -18.61 13.95 32.90
CA ASP A 1139 -19.40 15.19 32.89
C ASP A 1139 -20.67 15.09 32.04
N GLY A 1140 -20.67 14.26 30.99
CA GLY A 1140 -21.88 13.89 30.26
C GLY A 1140 -22.89 13.16 31.15
N LEU A 1141 -22.44 12.19 31.95
CA LEU A 1141 -23.28 11.52 32.95
C LEU A 1141 -23.83 12.49 34.01
N LYS A 1142 -23.04 13.49 34.46
CA LYS A 1142 -23.55 14.53 35.38
C LYS A 1142 -24.66 15.35 34.72
N ALA A 1143 -24.45 15.77 33.47
CA ALA A 1143 -25.44 16.50 32.70
C ALA A 1143 -26.71 15.67 32.45
N LEU A 1144 -26.59 14.36 32.16
CA LEU A 1144 -27.73 13.45 31.99
C LEU A 1144 -28.50 13.23 33.29
N VAL A 1145 -27.84 13.08 34.44
CA VAL A 1145 -28.52 13.01 35.75
C VAL A 1145 -29.31 14.29 36.02
N GLU A 1146 -28.75 15.47 35.75
CA GLU A 1146 -29.46 16.74 35.94
C GLU A 1146 -30.59 16.96 34.89
N ARG A 1147 -30.38 16.53 33.63
CA ARG A 1147 -31.40 16.55 32.57
C ARG A 1147 -32.58 15.64 32.94
N PHE A 1148 -32.32 14.40 33.37
CA PHE A 1148 -33.34 13.43 33.78
C PHE A 1148 -34.03 13.80 35.11
N ARG A 1149 -33.31 14.36 36.08
CA ARG A 1149 -33.91 14.93 37.30
C ARG A 1149 -34.84 16.11 36.97
N SER A 1150 -34.45 16.96 36.01
CA SER A 1150 -35.26 18.12 35.60
C SER A 1150 -36.47 17.73 34.76
N ALA A 1151 -36.37 16.65 33.97
CA ALA A 1151 -37.46 16.03 33.24
C ALA A 1151 -38.37 15.12 34.09
N GLY A 1152 -38.12 14.99 35.40
CA GLY A 1152 -38.87 14.09 36.30
C GLY A 1152 -38.65 12.59 36.07
N ARG A 1153 -37.72 12.20 35.17
CA ARG A 1153 -37.28 10.81 34.98
C ARG A 1153 -36.39 10.31 36.13
N ILE A 1154 -35.86 11.21 36.96
CA ILE A 1154 -35.38 10.90 38.31
C ILE A 1154 -36.25 11.70 39.29
N ASP A 1155 -37.17 11.05 39.99
CA ASP A 1155 -38.17 11.73 40.84
C ASP A 1155 -37.59 12.17 42.21
N ASN A 1156 -36.56 11.46 42.67
CA ASN A 1156 -35.99 11.61 44.00
C ASN A 1156 -34.71 12.45 43.95
N LYS A 1157 -34.81 13.72 44.38
CA LYS A 1157 -33.68 14.66 44.47
C LYS A 1157 -32.50 14.11 45.29
N GLY A 1158 -32.76 13.32 46.33
CA GLY A 1158 -31.71 12.71 47.16
C GLY A 1158 -30.87 11.69 46.37
N ILE A 1159 -31.52 10.89 45.51
CA ILE A 1159 -30.84 9.93 44.64
C ILE A 1159 -30.05 10.67 43.55
N ALA A 1160 -30.61 11.70 42.91
CA ALA A 1160 -29.86 12.52 41.94
C ALA A 1160 -28.59 13.14 42.56
N THR A 1161 -28.68 13.69 43.78
CA THR A 1161 -27.50 14.20 44.51
C THR A 1161 -26.52 13.08 44.93
N SER A 1162 -27.01 11.88 45.23
CA SER A 1162 -26.19 10.70 45.55
C SER A 1162 -25.38 10.21 44.33
N LEU A 1163 -26.00 10.22 43.16
CA LEU A 1163 -25.40 9.86 41.87
C LEU A 1163 -24.34 10.87 41.43
N LEU A 1164 -24.67 12.17 41.44
CA LEU A 1164 -23.73 13.24 41.09
C LEU A 1164 -22.45 13.18 41.92
N LYS A 1165 -22.57 12.98 43.24
CA LYS A 1165 -21.42 12.85 44.15
C LYS A 1165 -20.50 11.65 43.86
N LYS A 1166 -21.01 10.60 43.19
CA LYS A 1166 -20.16 9.48 42.76
C LYS A 1166 -19.38 9.83 41.50
N LEU A 1167 -20.02 10.52 40.55
CA LEU A 1167 -19.36 11.04 39.35
C LEU A 1167 -18.33 12.14 39.69
N GLU A 1168 -18.61 13.01 40.66
CA GLU A 1168 -17.64 13.97 41.22
C GLU A 1168 -16.41 13.29 41.83
N ALA A 1169 -16.58 12.07 42.37
CA ALA A 1169 -15.52 11.28 42.98
C ALA A 1169 -14.90 10.21 42.05
N GLY A 1170 -15.23 10.22 40.75
CA GLY A 1170 -14.77 9.21 39.77
C GLY A 1170 -15.29 7.77 40.02
N ASN A 1171 -16.26 7.58 40.91
CA ASN A 1171 -16.73 6.27 41.34
C ASN A 1171 -17.85 5.74 40.41
N VAL A 1172 -17.47 5.39 39.19
CA VAL A 1172 -18.37 4.88 38.13
C VAL A 1172 -19.04 3.57 38.55
N THR A 1173 -18.30 2.62 39.14
CA THR A 1173 -18.86 1.35 39.64
C THR A 1173 -19.95 1.57 40.70
N GLY A 1174 -19.73 2.48 41.64
CA GLY A 1174 -20.72 2.83 42.66
C GLY A 1174 -21.93 3.58 42.09
N PHE A 1175 -21.75 4.30 40.98
CA PHE A 1175 -22.83 4.94 40.23
C PHE A 1175 -23.69 3.89 39.52
N ILE A 1176 -23.08 2.95 38.77
CA ILE A 1176 -23.77 1.81 38.12
C ILE A 1176 -24.66 1.08 39.12
N HIS A 1177 -24.10 0.63 40.26
CA HIS A 1177 -24.85 -0.11 41.28
C HIS A 1177 -26.02 0.69 41.87
N GLU A 1178 -25.93 2.01 41.99
CA GLU A 1178 -27.05 2.84 42.46
C GLU A 1178 -28.11 3.04 41.38
N VAL A 1179 -27.73 3.21 40.11
CA VAL A 1179 -28.69 3.30 39.00
C VAL A 1179 -29.45 1.97 38.84
N GLU A 1180 -28.75 0.82 38.85
CA GLU A 1180 -29.37 -0.51 38.83
C GLU A 1180 -30.31 -0.73 40.03
N ALA A 1181 -29.91 -0.28 41.24
CA ALA A 1181 -30.73 -0.41 42.43
C ALA A 1181 -31.98 0.49 42.44
N GLN A 1182 -32.01 1.58 41.66
CA GLN A 1182 -33.10 2.58 41.66
C GLN A 1182 -33.92 2.62 40.36
N ALA A 1183 -33.49 1.89 39.33
CA ALA A 1183 -34.27 1.63 38.11
C ALA A 1183 -35.67 1.09 38.44
N GLY A 1184 -36.69 1.64 37.78
CA GLY A 1184 -38.09 1.29 37.99
C GLY A 1184 -38.69 1.69 39.34
N LYS A 1185 -37.94 2.40 40.20
CA LYS A 1185 -38.38 2.86 41.53
C LYS A 1185 -38.37 4.38 41.64
N HIS A 1186 -37.21 4.97 41.35
CA HIS A 1186 -36.94 6.41 41.45
C HIS A 1186 -36.21 6.96 40.22
N ILE A 1187 -35.71 6.08 39.36
CA ILE A 1187 -35.19 6.38 38.03
C ILE A 1187 -36.08 5.62 37.04
N SER A 1188 -36.60 6.29 36.01
CA SER A 1188 -37.39 5.63 34.96
C SER A 1188 -36.53 4.60 34.22
N ASN A 1189 -37.12 3.54 33.67
CA ASN A 1189 -36.35 2.47 33.03
C ASN A 1189 -35.54 2.99 31.82
N GLU A 1190 -36.08 3.99 31.13
CA GLU A 1190 -35.49 4.65 29.98
C GLU A 1190 -34.27 5.50 30.39
N ALA A 1191 -34.39 6.28 31.47
CA ALA A 1191 -33.27 7.04 32.03
C ALA A 1191 -32.20 6.11 32.64
N ALA A 1192 -32.61 5.01 33.29
CA ALA A 1192 -31.68 4.03 33.83
C ALA A 1192 -30.90 3.32 32.72
N ALA A 1193 -31.54 2.95 31.61
CA ALA A 1193 -30.88 2.33 30.46
C ALA A 1193 -29.79 3.24 29.88
N VAL A 1194 -30.08 4.52 29.64
CA VAL A 1194 -29.11 5.50 29.14
C VAL A 1194 -27.96 5.70 30.12
N LEU A 1195 -28.25 5.97 31.39
CA LEU A 1195 -27.20 6.16 32.41
C LEU A 1195 -26.33 4.91 32.60
N LEU A 1196 -26.86 3.70 32.42
CA LEU A 1196 -26.10 2.45 32.51
C LEU A 1196 -25.31 2.12 31.26
N ARG A 1197 -25.80 2.46 30.06
CA ARG A 1197 -25.00 2.34 28.82
C ARG A 1197 -23.78 3.23 28.92
N ASP A 1198 -24.00 4.52 29.17
CA ASP A 1198 -22.96 5.53 29.20
C ASP A 1198 -21.96 5.30 30.35
N ALA A 1199 -22.42 4.83 31.53
CA ALA A 1199 -21.52 4.49 32.63
C ALA A 1199 -20.78 3.16 32.47
N ARG A 1200 -21.16 2.29 31.53
CA ARG A 1200 -20.42 1.04 31.21
C ARG A 1200 -19.45 1.20 30.04
N ALA A 1201 -19.44 2.38 29.41
CA ALA A 1201 -18.44 2.81 28.44
C ALA A 1201 -17.30 3.65 29.09
N LEU A 1202 -17.19 3.59 30.43
CA LEU A 1202 -16.23 4.31 31.29
C LEU A 1202 -15.69 3.39 32.39
#